data_AF-A0A421JCM4-F1
#
_entry.id   AF-A0A421JCM4-F1
#
_cell.length_a   1.000
_cell.length_b   1.000
_cell.length_c   1.000
_cell.angle_alpha   90.00
_cell.angle_beta   90.00
_cell.angle_gamma   90.00
#
_symmetry.space_group_name_H-M   'P 1'
#
loop_
_entity.id
_entity.type
_entity.pdbx_description
1 polymer ?
#
loop_
_entity_poly.entity_id
_entity_poly.type
_entity_poly.pdbx_seq_one_letter_code
_entity_poly.pdbx_strand_id
1 'polypeptide(L)'
;MFRSAVSSFRPQLTRSFTGSAIRSVAVGDKLPKVNLFEGSPGNLVSLTEEIGTGKALIIGVPGAFSPACSASHVPGYLKNLQGFKSKGLDKIYVVGVNDPFVFKAWGEQLDESGSLRYLADSTGEFTGALDLTFDATKAFGNHRSKRFALLVDDGKVVKTFVEPDNVSVDVSSAEKNRPLHTEKDISEAKKWLESYQPSDIPTTLFEISYSRASGAGGQKVNKTSSKATVSLAPDRWLNPQFCYWIPSAIRSQLVDNKLRYETKSGGLLIQSDATRNRDTNTAECFRKLVEEIKQRAFFPGEVSEEDKKKWEEIKEDKKEKRLFHKKRQSDKKKSRISGSIDSATTVIFQFLEDIKDVDHLQSIPEYDFQEIIDDLSSNISSTKIDTKLPDQEGFNDDEAKAEAEKLNAMIESQTKNFIYQTAMDNAAVSLLEIVSQNPAPESQLLTKLCKLLDLSVHLAPIATNAVFFRLMSTIMDTLLSMSTESAEKMWDYVESRRALIEDVVFDNDRTGDRIALLELCNSLSDRFYDKTGKGMFDSYKEDTFNDHFKYRIRSFIANLLKLEDNTGLNKYFTAGNRMAPDMVTQKTREGNFVKDIIQINKMFRDPYYYLRPNNHSALSKNIDILNKVYQYLIDEETKYYRTAPKSDIFAIPTTPTDAERQNLTEKYNKKMYFPEHYWGSQFEELKKGASFEESKRKDQDYIYKSFDSTKTRQMWLLQIFIICSFFYELIPKNKREFLKEINAPANVKHISDDFIPERLLNILYKIKRDLTRVYRNIDTQFSYLVQTISHSESFWWGWLIYGKDTSGKPMFADRYLSQDDLTLTAEKLKDVISFRDKRYFNTFATPQLSRRMKVETGMSKLKTDLVTVDHGDEISQLNEKIANGDTSAMEDRDILLWKHLKEARRDKWLSFGTMLTKDMFPIDEPKKEPDDNGEHMKEHQENTDGETNKRSRSEEIEEKSAKRLRSEEETQENQDQEDHNQENQSQENNSQENQNQESMEDIAEKDVEPEKSDEI
;
A
#
# COMPACT_ATOMS: atom_id res chain seq x y z
N MET A 1 43.45 -14.17 -3.69
CA MET A 1 44.06 -15.10 -2.71
C MET A 1 43.14 -15.17 -1.50
N PHE A 2 43.09 -16.32 -0.81
CA PHE A 2 42.09 -16.79 0.16
C PHE A 2 40.87 -17.53 -0.42
N ARG A 3 41.13 -18.74 -0.92
CA ARG A 3 40.25 -19.92 -0.84
C ARG A 3 40.90 -20.88 0.16
N SER A 4 40.10 -21.58 0.99
CA SER A 4 40.44 -22.61 2.01
C SER A 4 39.93 -22.13 3.39
N ALA A 5 39.13 -22.83 4.20
CA ALA A 5 38.70 -24.23 4.27
C ALA A 5 37.41 -24.33 5.13
N VAL A 6 36.95 -25.56 5.36
CA VAL A 6 35.84 -26.03 6.24
C VAL A 6 34.55 -26.23 5.42
N SER A 7 33.92 -27.40 5.29
CA SER A 7 33.81 -28.55 6.21
C SER A 7 33.66 -29.91 5.50
N SER A 8 34.32 -30.91 6.10
CA SER A 8 34.00 -32.34 6.21
C SER A 8 32.78 -32.95 5.51
N PHE A 9 33.07 -34.02 4.76
CA PHE A 9 32.18 -35.11 4.36
C PHE A 9 31.29 -35.66 5.49
N ARG A 10 29.99 -35.85 5.20
CA ARG A 10 29.14 -36.90 5.79
C ARG A 10 28.43 -37.65 4.65
N PRO A 11 28.48 -39.00 4.58
CA PRO A 11 27.68 -39.74 3.63
C PRO A 11 26.25 -39.86 4.17
N GLN A 12 25.27 -39.25 3.50
CA GLN A 12 23.87 -39.57 3.76
C GLN A 12 23.53 -40.89 3.09
N LEU A 13 23.42 -41.95 3.88
CA LEU A 13 22.72 -43.18 3.52
C LEU A 13 21.22 -42.87 3.43
N THR A 14 20.74 -42.49 2.26
CA THR A 14 19.30 -42.42 1.98
C THR A 14 18.75 -43.83 1.80
N ARG A 15 18.15 -44.41 2.85
CA ARG A 15 17.19 -45.51 2.67
C ARG A 15 15.91 -44.91 2.11
N SER A 16 15.57 -45.28 0.89
CA SER A 16 14.25 -45.04 0.30
C SER A 16 13.20 -45.90 1.03
N PHE A 17 12.32 -45.27 1.80
CA PHE A 17 11.10 -45.91 2.29
C PHE A 17 9.94 -45.57 1.35
N THR A 18 9.51 -46.54 0.55
CA THR A 18 8.26 -46.47 -0.22
C THR A 18 7.08 -46.79 0.69
N GLY A 19 6.56 -45.78 1.39
CA GLY A 19 5.37 -45.92 2.23
C GLY A 19 4.07 -45.78 1.41
N SER A 20 3.60 -46.83 0.76
CA SER A 20 2.18 -46.91 0.38
C SER A 20 1.35 -46.95 1.67
N ALA A 21 0.48 -45.97 1.87
CA ALA A 21 -0.40 -45.94 3.04
C ALA A 21 -1.34 -47.16 3.03
N ILE A 22 -1.22 -48.02 4.04
CA ILE A 22 -2.14 -49.13 4.30
C ILE A 22 -3.53 -48.53 4.57
N ARG A 23 -4.53 -49.04 3.86
CA ARG A 23 -5.95 -48.66 3.95
C ARG A 23 -6.66 -49.70 4.82
N SER A 24 -7.55 -49.28 5.71
CA SER A 24 -8.43 -50.18 6.45
C SER A 24 -9.18 -51.15 5.55
N VAL A 25 -9.15 -52.44 5.90
CA VAL A 25 -9.75 -53.52 5.12
C VAL A 25 -11.18 -53.18 4.70
N ALA A 26 -11.44 -53.21 3.40
CA ALA A 26 -12.74 -52.95 2.80
C ALA A 26 -13.30 -54.21 2.13
N VAL A 27 -14.61 -54.22 1.92
CA VAL A 27 -15.28 -55.24 1.11
C VAL A 27 -14.69 -55.20 -0.31
N GLY A 28 -14.23 -56.36 -0.80
CA GLY A 28 -13.58 -56.56 -2.09
C GLY A 28 -12.05 -56.70 -2.02
N ASP A 29 -11.41 -56.36 -0.90
CA ASP A 29 -9.96 -56.47 -0.74
C ASP A 29 -9.49 -57.94 -0.71
N LYS A 30 -8.29 -58.19 -1.24
CA LYS A 30 -7.63 -59.51 -1.14
C LYS A 30 -6.95 -59.63 0.23
N LEU A 31 -6.95 -60.83 0.80
CA LEU A 31 -6.20 -61.09 2.03
C LEU A 31 -4.68 -60.88 1.82
N PRO A 32 -3.97 -60.37 2.84
CA PRO A 32 -2.53 -60.18 2.76
C PRO A 32 -1.81 -61.53 2.78
N LYS A 33 -0.74 -61.64 1.97
CA LYS A 33 0.13 -62.82 1.92
C LYS A 33 1.18 -62.74 3.03
N VAL A 34 0.73 -62.90 4.27
CA VAL A 34 1.59 -62.90 5.47
C VAL A 34 1.47 -64.26 6.15
N ASN A 35 2.59 -64.76 6.67
CA ASN A 35 2.63 -66.04 7.38
C ASN A 35 2.21 -65.84 8.84
N LEU A 36 1.29 -66.67 9.31
CA LEU A 36 0.87 -66.78 10.71
C LEU A 36 1.46 -68.06 11.32
N PHE A 37 1.41 -68.18 12.65
CA PHE A 37 1.96 -69.31 13.38
C PHE A 37 0.85 -70.15 14.03
N GLU A 38 0.88 -71.47 13.85
CA GLU A 38 -0.10 -72.38 14.47
C GLU A 38 0.60 -73.36 15.42
N GLY A 39 0.33 -73.23 16.72
CA GLY A 39 0.82 -74.15 17.74
C GLY A 39 2.30 -74.02 18.12
N SER A 40 3.16 -73.63 17.19
CA SER A 40 4.58 -73.38 17.42
C SER A 40 5.15 -72.36 16.42
N PRO A 41 6.25 -71.66 16.75
CA PRO A 41 6.93 -70.76 15.81
C PRO A 41 7.49 -71.44 14.54
N GLY A 42 7.60 -72.77 14.51
CA GLY A 42 8.09 -73.53 13.35
C GLY A 42 7.01 -73.90 12.33
N ASN A 43 5.74 -73.75 12.67
CA ASN A 43 4.61 -74.09 11.81
C ASN A 43 4.00 -72.82 11.21
N LEU A 44 4.43 -72.48 9.99
CA LEU A 44 3.98 -71.28 9.27
C LEU A 44 2.75 -71.61 8.41
N VAL A 45 1.70 -70.82 8.55
CA VAL A 45 0.42 -70.98 7.87
C VAL A 45 0.07 -69.68 7.14
N SER A 46 -0.18 -69.77 5.83
CA SER A 46 -0.67 -68.64 5.01
C SER A 46 -2.17 -68.79 4.80
N LEU A 47 -2.97 -67.87 5.35
CA LEU A 47 -4.44 -67.92 5.22
C LEU A 47 -4.92 -67.88 3.77
N THR A 48 -4.18 -67.20 2.89
CA THR A 48 -4.55 -67.11 1.47
C THR A 48 -4.47 -68.48 0.78
N GLU A 49 -3.47 -69.29 1.14
CA GLU A 49 -3.24 -70.63 0.57
C GLU A 49 -4.20 -71.65 1.17
N GLU A 50 -4.44 -71.58 2.48
CA GLU A 50 -5.36 -72.47 3.21
C GLU A 50 -6.83 -72.29 2.79
N ILE A 51 -7.26 -71.05 2.56
CA ILE A 51 -8.62 -70.76 2.11
C ILE A 51 -8.80 -71.23 0.67
N GLY A 52 -7.85 -70.93 -0.22
CA GLY A 52 -7.89 -71.33 -1.62
C GLY A 52 -9.17 -70.87 -2.30
N THR A 53 -9.98 -71.83 -2.74
CA THR A 53 -11.35 -71.59 -3.23
C THR A 53 -12.40 -71.96 -2.18
N GLY A 54 -13.44 -71.15 -2.05
CA GLY A 54 -14.54 -71.32 -1.11
C GLY A 54 -14.57 -70.30 0.04
N LYS A 55 -15.54 -70.50 0.95
CA LYS A 55 -15.88 -69.54 2.01
C LYS A 55 -15.17 -69.83 3.32
N ALA A 56 -14.64 -68.79 3.95
CA ALA A 56 -13.98 -68.85 5.24
C ALA A 56 -14.40 -67.68 6.16
N LEU A 57 -14.33 -67.91 7.47
CA LEU A 57 -14.60 -66.89 8.48
C LEU A 57 -13.34 -66.66 9.32
N ILE A 58 -12.86 -65.41 9.36
CA ILE A 58 -11.68 -65.00 10.14
C ILE A 58 -12.15 -64.14 11.31
N ILE A 59 -11.84 -64.55 12.53
CA ILE A 59 -12.23 -63.88 13.77
C ILE A 59 -10.98 -63.25 14.40
N GLY A 60 -10.93 -61.93 14.47
CA GLY A 60 -9.86 -61.18 15.12
C GLY A 60 -10.12 -60.96 16.60
N VAL A 61 -9.15 -61.26 17.45
CA VAL A 61 -9.23 -61.05 18.91
C VAL A 61 -8.04 -60.25 19.45
N PRO A 62 -8.24 -59.35 20.43
CA PRO A 62 -7.17 -58.55 21.04
C PRO A 62 -6.06 -59.35 21.69
N GLY A 63 -6.35 -60.55 22.18
CA GLY A 63 -5.35 -61.40 22.78
C GLY A 63 -5.98 -62.62 23.42
N ALA A 64 -5.14 -63.63 23.61
CA ALA A 64 -5.49 -64.80 24.39
C ALA A 64 -5.89 -64.38 25.82
N PHE A 65 -6.82 -65.12 26.43
CA PHE A 65 -7.31 -64.91 27.79
C PHE A 65 -8.03 -63.56 28.06
N SER A 66 -8.36 -62.77 27.04
CA SER A 66 -9.09 -61.51 27.28
C SER A 66 -10.54 -61.78 27.74
N PRO A 67 -11.07 -61.07 28.77
CA PRO A 67 -12.32 -61.44 29.44
C PRO A 67 -13.51 -61.64 28.51
N ALA A 68 -13.76 -60.70 27.59
CA ALA A 68 -14.89 -60.79 26.67
C ALA A 68 -14.66 -61.78 25.51
N CYS A 69 -13.40 -62.08 25.13
CA CYS A 69 -13.16 -63.09 24.09
C CYS A 69 -13.34 -64.51 24.62
N SER A 70 -12.88 -64.76 25.85
CA SER A 70 -13.00 -66.05 26.52
C SER A 70 -14.41 -66.34 27.03
N ALA A 71 -15.20 -65.32 27.38
CA ALA A 71 -16.55 -65.51 27.92
C ALA A 71 -17.64 -65.69 26.85
N SER A 72 -17.62 -64.88 25.78
CA SER A 72 -18.75 -64.80 24.84
C SER A 72 -18.37 -64.81 23.36
N HIS A 73 -17.28 -64.13 22.95
CA HIS A 73 -16.95 -63.95 21.54
C HIS A 73 -16.64 -65.28 20.82
N VAL A 74 -15.55 -65.96 21.20
CA VAL A 74 -15.13 -67.22 20.58
C VAL A 74 -16.09 -68.38 20.92
N PRO A 75 -16.54 -68.55 22.19
CA PRO A 75 -17.54 -69.58 22.52
C PRO A 75 -18.87 -69.43 21.78
N GLY A 76 -19.26 -68.20 21.40
CA GLY A 76 -20.45 -67.95 20.60
C GLY A 76 -20.37 -68.60 19.21
N TYR A 77 -19.18 -68.63 18.59
CA TYR A 77 -18.97 -69.31 17.33
C TYR A 77 -18.96 -70.84 17.49
N LEU A 78 -18.39 -71.36 18.59
CA LEU A 78 -18.41 -72.78 18.93
C LEU A 78 -19.84 -73.32 19.08
N LYS A 79 -20.71 -72.61 19.82
CA LYS A 79 -22.12 -72.98 20.00
C LYS A 79 -22.90 -73.03 18.67
N ASN A 80 -22.51 -72.23 17.69
CA ASN A 80 -23.21 -72.07 16.42
C ASN A 80 -22.53 -72.78 15.23
N LEU A 81 -21.54 -73.64 15.46
CA LEU A 81 -20.75 -74.32 14.41
C LEU A 81 -21.62 -75.03 13.36
N GLN A 82 -22.66 -75.76 13.78
CA GLN A 82 -23.56 -76.45 12.85
C GLN A 82 -24.29 -75.47 11.90
N GLY A 83 -24.62 -74.27 12.39
CA GLY A 83 -25.25 -73.21 11.60
C GLY A 83 -24.33 -72.61 10.54
N PHE A 84 -23.01 -72.62 10.76
CA PHE A 84 -22.01 -72.19 9.79
C PHE A 84 -21.68 -73.30 8.77
N LYS A 85 -21.49 -74.54 9.25
CA LYS A 85 -21.24 -75.72 8.39
C LYS A 85 -22.37 -75.96 7.38
N SER A 86 -23.63 -75.87 7.81
CA SER A 86 -24.80 -76.01 6.90
C SER A 86 -24.86 -74.98 5.76
N LYS A 87 -24.03 -73.92 5.81
CA LYS A 87 -23.98 -72.83 4.81
C LYS A 87 -22.65 -72.80 4.04
N GLY A 88 -21.83 -73.85 4.16
CA GLY A 88 -20.56 -73.99 3.46
C GLY A 88 -19.41 -73.19 4.09
N LEU A 89 -19.53 -72.81 5.37
CA LEU A 89 -18.46 -72.17 6.15
C LEU A 89 -17.79 -73.22 7.06
N ASP A 90 -17.00 -74.09 6.45
CA ASP A 90 -16.27 -75.15 7.17
C ASP A 90 -14.91 -74.67 7.71
N LYS A 91 -14.37 -73.58 7.15
CA LYS A 91 -13.06 -73.02 7.52
C LYS A 91 -13.23 -71.79 8.40
N ILE A 92 -13.03 -71.94 9.71
CA ILE A 92 -13.09 -70.83 10.68
C ILE A 92 -11.73 -70.69 11.39
N TYR A 93 -11.17 -69.49 11.31
CA TYR A 93 -9.85 -69.16 11.87
C TYR A 93 -9.99 -68.07 12.92
N VAL A 94 -9.34 -68.25 14.06
CA VAL A 94 -9.18 -67.23 15.10
C VAL A 94 -7.77 -66.67 15.01
N VAL A 95 -7.63 -65.35 14.89
CA VAL A 95 -6.35 -64.66 14.71
C VAL A 95 -6.15 -63.62 15.81
N GLY A 96 -4.98 -63.60 16.43
CA GLY A 96 -4.63 -62.61 17.45
C GLY A 96 -3.14 -62.30 17.46
N VAL A 97 -2.79 -61.05 17.77
CA VAL A 97 -1.39 -60.63 17.94
C VAL A 97 -0.91 -61.16 19.27
N ASN A 98 -0.31 -62.34 19.31
CA ASN A 98 0.16 -63.04 20.51
C ASN A 98 1.28 -64.04 20.15
N ASP A 99 1.96 -64.61 21.13
CA ASP A 99 2.89 -65.71 20.87
C ASP A 99 2.13 -67.02 20.55
N PRO A 100 2.69 -67.90 19.70
CA PRO A 100 2.01 -69.11 19.26
C PRO A 100 1.79 -70.15 20.36
N PHE A 101 2.61 -70.15 21.42
CA PHE A 101 2.48 -71.12 22.51
C PHE A 101 1.30 -70.77 23.42
N VAL A 102 1.15 -69.50 23.78
CA VAL A 102 0.03 -68.98 24.57
C VAL A 102 -1.27 -69.05 23.78
N PHE A 103 -1.23 -68.73 22.48
CA PHE A 103 -2.43 -68.80 21.64
C PHE A 103 -2.93 -70.24 21.46
N LYS A 104 -2.01 -71.21 21.39
CA LYS A 104 -2.32 -72.65 21.41
C LYS A 104 -2.97 -73.07 22.73
N ALA A 105 -2.34 -72.76 23.86
CA ALA A 105 -2.83 -73.14 25.17
C ALA A 105 -4.23 -72.56 25.45
N TRP A 106 -4.49 -71.34 24.99
CA TRP A 106 -5.81 -70.71 25.09
C TRP A 106 -6.85 -71.39 24.18
N GLY A 107 -6.47 -71.75 22.96
CA GLY A 107 -7.35 -72.48 22.04
C GLY A 107 -7.75 -73.85 22.58
N GLU A 108 -6.79 -74.60 23.13
CA GLU A 108 -7.04 -75.91 23.78
C GLU A 108 -7.95 -75.79 24.99
N GLN A 109 -7.89 -74.68 25.73
CA GLN A 109 -8.79 -74.42 26.86
C GLN A 109 -10.23 -74.09 26.43
N LEU A 110 -10.42 -73.36 25.32
CA LEU A 110 -11.74 -72.95 24.85
C LEU A 110 -12.44 -73.99 23.99
N ASP A 111 -11.67 -74.79 23.26
CA ASP A 111 -12.16 -75.76 22.28
C ASP A 111 -11.38 -77.07 22.38
N GLU A 112 -11.74 -77.88 23.38
CA GLU A 112 -11.20 -79.24 23.57
C GLU A 112 -11.41 -80.15 22.35
N SER A 113 -12.34 -79.80 21.46
CA SER A 113 -12.68 -80.57 20.25
C SER A 113 -11.85 -80.21 19.01
N GLY A 114 -11.07 -79.13 19.05
CA GLY A 114 -10.26 -78.66 17.92
C GLY A 114 -11.09 -78.27 16.68
N SER A 115 -12.32 -77.79 16.88
CA SER A 115 -13.23 -77.39 15.81
C SER A 115 -12.86 -76.06 15.14
N LEU A 116 -12.14 -75.18 15.84
CA LEU A 116 -11.61 -73.91 15.33
C LEU A 116 -10.07 -73.95 15.23
N ARG A 117 -9.50 -73.28 14.22
CA ARG A 117 -8.04 -73.14 14.09
C ARG A 117 -7.57 -71.81 14.67
N TYR A 118 -6.58 -71.86 15.56
CA TYR A 118 -6.04 -70.70 16.28
C TYR A 118 -4.67 -70.32 15.71
N LEU A 119 -4.59 -69.16 15.08
CA LEU A 119 -3.40 -68.65 14.41
C LEU A 119 -2.86 -67.41 15.14
N ALA A 120 -1.59 -67.47 15.53
CA ALA A 120 -0.90 -66.38 16.20
C ALA A 120 -0.18 -65.47 15.19
N ASP A 121 -0.40 -64.16 15.31
CA ASP A 121 0.29 -63.10 14.57
C ASP A 121 1.36 -62.47 15.47
N SER A 122 2.47 -63.17 15.67
CA SER A 122 3.48 -62.77 16.67
C SER A 122 4.14 -61.41 16.38
N THR A 123 4.25 -61.03 15.11
CA THR A 123 4.83 -59.75 14.66
C THR A 123 3.78 -58.66 14.50
N GLY A 124 2.48 -59.00 14.47
CA GLY A 124 1.41 -58.07 14.16
C GLY A 124 1.35 -57.67 12.69
N GLU A 125 2.07 -58.36 11.81
CA GLU A 125 2.22 -57.99 10.39
C GLU A 125 0.93 -58.26 9.61
N PHE A 126 0.24 -59.37 9.89
CA PHE A 126 -1.03 -59.69 9.24
C PHE A 126 -2.13 -58.71 9.66
N THR A 127 -2.25 -58.47 10.96
CA THR A 127 -3.22 -57.55 11.53
C THR A 127 -2.93 -56.10 11.12
N GLY A 128 -1.65 -55.73 11.07
CA GLY A 128 -1.18 -54.42 10.62
C GLY A 128 -1.45 -54.19 9.13
N ALA A 129 -1.25 -55.20 8.28
CA ALA A 129 -1.56 -55.13 6.86
C ALA A 129 -3.06 -54.88 6.56
N LEU A 130 -3.94 -55.26 7.49
CA LEU A 130 -5.38 -55.01 7.41
C LEU A 130 -5.80 -53.66 8.05
N ASP A 131 -4.88 -52.91 8.66
CA ASP A 131 -5.13 -51.71 9.50
C ASP A 131 -6.09 -52.00 10.67
N LEU A 132 -6.04 -53.23 11.20
CA LEU A 132 -6.88 -53.69 12.31
C LEU A 132 -6.12 -53.73 13.64
N THR A 133 -4.99 -53.04 13.74
CA THR A 133 -4.26 -52.88 15.00
C THR A 133 -4.81 -51.71 15.82
N PHE A 134 -4.75 -51.82 17.15
CA PHE A 134 -4.99 -50.71 18.06
C PHE A 134 -3.91 -50.66 19.15
N ASP A 135 -3.67 -49.45 19.67
CA ASP A 135 -2.72 -49.27 20.77
C ASP A 135 -3.32 -49.79 22.07
N ALA A 136 -2.83 -50.95 22.50
CA ALA A 136 -3.21 -51.61 23.74
C ALA A 136 -2.05 -51.64 24.74
N THR A 137 -1.02 -50.79 24.54
CA THR A 137 0.24 -50.83 25.31
C THR A 137 -0.01 -50.69 26.82
N LYS A 138 -0.99 -49.88 27.22
CA LYS A 138 -1.37 -49.70 28.64
C LYS A 138 -1.98 -50.95 29.30
N ALA A 139 -2.61 -51.84 28.53
CA ALA A 139 -3.33 -53.01 29.05
C ALA A 139 -2.60 -54.34 28.78
N PHE A 140 -1.90 -54.45 27.65
CA PHE A 140 -1.31 -55.69 27.15
C PHE A 140 0.16 -55.56 26.72
N GLY A 141 0.80 -54.41 26.94
CA GLY A 141 2.25 -54.19 26.74
C GLY A 141 2.71 -53.94 25.29
N ASN A 142 1.82 -54.07 24.31
CA ASN A 142 2.10 -53.83 22.89
C ASN A 142 0.80 -53.47 22.11
N HIS A 143 0.93 -53.22 20.82
CA HIS A 143 -0.20 -53.07 19.90
C HIS A 143 -0.88 -54.44 19.70
N ARG A 144 -2.22 -54.46 19.67
CA ARG A 144 -3.02 -55.69 19.57
C ARG A 144 -4.05 -55.60 18.45
N SER A 145 -4.67 -56.72 18.12
CA SER A 145 -5.73 -56.80 17.11
C SER A 145 -7.06 -56.27 17.63
N LYS A 146 -7.78 -55.48 16.82
CA LYS A 146 -9.17 -55.12 17.13
C LYS A 146 -10.05 -56.37 17.13
N ARG A 147 -11.20 -56.30 17.80
CA ARG A 147 -12.23 -57.34 17.67
C ARG A 147 -12.89 -57.21 16.30
N PHE A 148 -12.83 -58.27 15.50
CA PHE A 148 -13.48 -58.27 14.19
C PHE A 148 -13.92 -59.66 13.73
N ALA A 149 -14.80 -59.71 12.74
CA ALA A 149 -15.09 -60.90 11.94
C ALA A 149 -15.06 -60.53 10.44
N LEU A 150 -14.35 -61.32 9.63
CA LEU A 150 -14.27 -61.16 8.18
C LEU A 150 -14.84 -62.41 7.50
N LEU A 151 -15.84 -62.21 6.66
CA LEU A 151 -16.34 -63.25 5.76
C LEU A 151 -15.56 -63.16 4.45
N VAL A 152 -14.89 -64.25 4.08
CA VAL A 152 -14.01 -64.34 2.91
C VAL A 152 -14.56 -65.38 1.95
N ASP A 153 -14.55 -65.08 0.64
CA ASP A 153 -14.89 -66.02 -0.43
C ASP A 153 -13.81 -65.92 -1.52
N ASP A 154 -13.22 -67.06 -1.91
CA ASP A 154 -12.12 -67.15 -2.87
C ASP A 154 -10.95 -66.18 -2.56
N GLY A 155 -10.59 -66.06 -1.28
CA GLY A 155 -9.50 -65.20 -0.80
C GLY A 155 -9.78 -63.68 -0.84
N LYS A 156 -11.03 -63.28 -1.13
CA LYS A 156 -11.49 -61.88 -1.09
C LYS A 156 -12.48 -61.64 0.04
N VAL A 157 -12.40 -60.46 0.66
CA VAL A 157 -13.29 -60.07 1.75
C VAL A 157 -14.67 -59.70 1.20
N VAL A 158 -15.71 -60.46 1.59
CA VAL A 158 -17.10 -60.24 1.17
C VAL A 158 -17.85 -59.37 2.17
N LYS A 159 -17.60 -59.54 3.48
CA LYS A 159 -18.18 -58.68 4.53
C LYS A 159 -17.19 -58.45 5.67
N THR A 160 -17.21 -57.24 6.21
CA THR A 160 -16.37 -56.81 7.34
C THR A 160 -17.25 -56.44 8.54
N PHE A 161 -16.92 -56.98 9.71
CA PHE A 161 -17.59 -56.67 10.97
C PHE A 161 -16.52 -56.28 12.00
N VAL A 162 -16.19 -55.00 12.08
CA VAL A 162 -15.16 -54.47 12.98
C VAL A 162 -15.86 -53.71 14.11
N GLU A 163 -15.53 -54.02 15.36
CA GLU A 163 -16.11 -53.31 16.50
C GLU A 163 -15.64 -51.85 16.52
N PRO A 164 -16.56 -50.86 16.69
CA PRO A 164 -16.20 -49.45 16.79
C PRO A 164 -15.47 -49.15 18.10
N ASP A 165 -15.88 -49.83 19.18
CA ASP A 165 -15.29 -49.74 20.50
C ASP A 165 -14.45 -51.00 20.73
N ASN A 166 -13.14 -50.86 21.01
CA ASN A 166 -12.19 -51.98 21.17
C ASN A 166 -12.48 -52.90 22.38
N VAL A 167 -13.64 -52.70 23.04
CA VAL A 167 -14.04 -53.32 24.31
C VAL A 167 -15.30 -54.18 24.15
N SER A 168 -16.28 -53.76 23.36
CA SER A 168 -17.57 -54.46 23.22
C SER A 168 -17.49 -55.66 22.27
N VAL A 169 -18.47 -56.57 22.40
CA VAL A 169 -18.73 -57.65 21.44
C VAL A 169 -20.19 -57.49 21.02
N ASP A 170 -20.42 -56.71 19.97
CA ASP A 170 -21.76 -56.47 19.45
C ASP A 170 -21.84 -56.88 17.98
N VAL A 171 -21.16 -56.15 17.09
CA VAL A 171 -21.24 -56.36 15.63
C VAL A 171 -20.46 -57.59 15.15
N SER A 172 -19.44 -58.01 15.90
CA SER A 172 -18.60 -59.18 15.60
C SER A 172 -19.06 -60.46 16.31
N SER A 173 -20.26 -60.46 16.91
CA SER A 173 -20.86 -61.61 17.58
C SER A 173 -21.36 -62.68 16.58
N ALA A 174 -21.36 -63.94 16.98
CA ALA A 174 -21.78 -65.05 16.13
C ALA A 174 -23.26 -64.98 15.71
N GLU A 175 -24.11 -64.40 16.54
CA GLU A 175 -25.56 -64.28 16.31
C GLU A 175 -25.89 -63.34 15.15
N LYS A 176 -25.20 -62.19 15.07
CA LYS A 176 -25.36 -61.21 13.98
C LYS A 176 -24.70 -61.67 12.67
N ASN A 177 -23.68 -62.53 12.75
CA ASN A 177 -22.92 -63.00 11.59
C ASN A 177 -23.51 -64.24 10.91
N ARG A 178 -24.72 -64.66 11.29
CA ARG A 178 -25.46 -65.77 10.64
C ARG A 178 -26.26 -65.25 9.44
N PRO A 179 -25.94 -65.62 8.17
CA PRO A 179 -26.74 -65.16 7.03
C PRO A 179 -28.08 -65.90 6.98
N LEU A 180 -29.19 -65.27 7.39
CA LEU A 180 -30.49 -65.94 7.62
C LEU A 180 -31.22 -66.44 6.35
N HIS A 181 -31.00 -65.83 5.17
CA HIS A 181 -31.73 -66.10 3.91
C HIS A 181 -30.78 -66.15 2.69
N THR A 182 -31.10 -66.96 1.67
CA THR A 182 -30.31 -67.03 0.42
C THR A 182 -30.68 -65.93 -0.58
N GLU A 183 -29.82 -65.65 -1.57
CA GLU A 183 -30.11 -64.67 -2.63
C GLU A 183 -31.37 -65.02 -3.43
N LYS A 184 -31.64 -66.32 -3.59
CA LYS A 184 -32.88 -66.82 -4.18
C LYS A 184 -34.10 -66.42 -3.35
N ASP A 185 -34.05 -66.63 -2.03
CA ASP A 185 -35.14 -66.25 -1.10
C ASP A 185 -35.40 -64.74 -1.10
N ILE A 186 -34.35 -63.91 -1.26
CA ILE A 186 -34.46 -62.44 -1.34
C ILE A 186 -35.12 -62.01 -2.65
N SER A 187 -34.76 -62.63 -3.77
CA SER A 187 -35.36 -62.32 -5.07
C SER A 187 -36.84 -62.72 -5.15
N GLU A 188 -37.19 -63.89 -4.58
CA GLU A 188 -38.58 -64.35 -4.47
C GLU A 188 -39.41 -63.44 -3.57
N ALA A 189 -38.84 -62.98 -2.44
CA ALA A 189 -39.47 -62.04 -1.53
C ALA A 189 -39.70 -60.66 -2.16
N LYS A 190 -38.76 -60.14 -2.96
CA LYS A 190 -38.92 -58.88 -3.72
C LYS A 190 -40.10 -58.97 -4.70
N LYS A 191 -40.12 -60.03 -5.51
CA LYS A 191 -41.18 -60.25 -6.51
C LYS A 191 -42.55 -60.43 -5.85
N TRP A 192 -42.59 -61.10 -4.70
CA TRP A 192 -43.79 -61.22 -3.89
C TRP A 192 -44.25 -59.86 -3.36
N LEU A 193 -43.37 -59.04 -2.78
CA LEU A 193 -43.72 -57.75 -2.20
C LEU A 193 -44.34 -56.77 -3.22
N GLU A 194 -43.84 -56.77 -4.45
CA GLU A 194 -44.34 -55.93 -5.54
C GLU A 194 -45.73 -56.38 -6.04
N SER A 195 -45.95 -57.69 -6.16
CA SER A 195 -47.18 -58.27 -6.71
C SER A 195 -48.31 -58.47 -5.69
N TYR A 196 -48.01 -58.46 -4.39
CA TYR A 196 -48.95 -58.84 -3.33
C TYR A 196 -50.13 -57.87 -3.16
N GLN A 197 -51.36 -58.40 -3.16
CA GLN A 197 -52.61 -57.65 -3.02
C GLN A 197 -53.47 -58.15 -1.82
N PRO A 198 -54.42 -57.35 -1.31
CA PRO A 198 -55.28 -57.75 -0.19
C PRO A 198 -56.14 -59.00 -0.44
N SER A 199 -56.40 -59.34 -1.70
CA SER A 199 -57.14 -60.56 -2.11
C SER A 199 -56.36 -61.85 -1.87
N ASP A 200 -55.04 -61.76 -1.71
CA ASP A 200 -54.14 -62.90 -1.60
C ASP A 200 -53.99 -63.37 -0.14
N ILE A 201 -54.65 -62.69 0.81
CA ILE A 201 -54.67 -63.06 2.23
C ILE A 201 -55.68 -64.19 2.45
N PRO A 202 -55.28 -65.33 3.04
CA PRO A 202 -56.22 -66.38 3.43
C PRO A 202 -57.11 -65.91 4.60
N THR A 203 -58.31 -65.43 4.28
CA THR A 203 -59.26 -64.85 5.25
C THR A 203 -59.75 -65.86 6.30
N THR A 204 -59.66 -67.16 6.01
CA THR A 204 -60.02 -68.27 6.92
C THR A 204 -59.10 -68.41 8.13
N LEU A 205 -57.90 -67.83 8.08
CA LEU A 205 -56.93 -67.89 9.18
C LEU A 205 -57.21 -66.86 10.27
N PHE A 206 -57.97 -65.82 9.96
CA PHE A 206 -58.24 -64.69 10.85
C PHE A 206 -59.59 -64.83 11.55
N GLU A 207 -59.65 -64.44 12.81
CA GLU A 207 -60.91 -64.31 13.54
C GLU A 207 -61.52 -62.94 13.22
N ILE A 208 -62.66 -62.96 12.52
CA ILE A 208 -63.36 -61.75 12.10
C ILE A 208 -64.58 -61.57 12.99
N SER A 209 -64.61 -60.48 13.76
CA SER A 209 -65.75 -60.12 14.62
C SER A 209 -66.33 -58.76 14.24
N TYR A 210 -67.66 -58.65 14.38
CA TYR A 210 -68.39 -57.43 14.05
C TYR A 210 -68.97 -56.81 15.32
N SER A 211 -68.66 -55.54 15.54
CA SER A 211 -69.16 -54.76 16.68
C SER A 211 -69.85 -53.49 16.20
N ARG A 212 -70.51 -52.79 17.13
CA ARG A 212 -71.10 -51.48 16.85
C ARG A 212 -69.98 -50.44 16.80
N ALA A 213 -70.03 -49.53 15.82
CA ALA A 213 -69.04 -48.45 15.71
C ALA A 213 -69.15 -47.49 16.91
N SER A 214 -68.02 -47.12 17.49
CA SER A 214 -67.94 -46.32 18.72
C SER A 214 -67.87 -44.83 18.40
N GLY A 215 -68.94 -44.27 17.83
CA GLY A 215 -69.05 -42.85 17.50
C GLY A 215 -70.37 -42.24 17.97
N ALA A 216 -70.37 -40.97 18.35
CA ALA A 216 -71.57 -40.22 18.71
C ALA A 216 -72.44 -39.97 17.46
N GLY A 217 -73.37 -40.88 17.15
CA GLY A 217 -74.23 -40.78 15.98
C GLY A 217 -75.63 -41.35 16.22
N GLY A 218 -76.65 -40.70 15.65
CA GLY A 218 -78.08 -40.91 15.95
C GLY A 218 -78.65 -42.30 15.67
N GLN A 219 -79.98 -42.46 15.87
CA GLN A 219 -80.76 -43.73 15.99
C GLN A 219 -80.39 -44.89 15.05
N LYS A 220 -79.77 -44.65 13.88
CA LYS A 220 -79.31 -45.70 12.94
C LYS A 220 -77.93 -46.30 13.29
N VAL A 221 -77.02 -45.57 13.95
CA VAL A 221 -75.67 -46.03 14.30
C VAL A 221 -75.72 -47.12 15.39
N ASN A 222 -76.71 -47.06 16.29
CA ASN A 222 -76.85 -47.99 17.41
C ASN A 222 -77.53 -49.33 17.06
N LYS A 223 -77.97 -49.54 15.81
CA LYS A 223 -78.68 -50.76 15.39
C LYS A 223 -77.89 -51.67 14.44
N THR A 224 -76.79 -51.19 13.85
CA THR A 224 -76.03 -51.96 12.83
C THR A 224 -74.59 -52.21 13.29
N SER A 225 -74.19 -53.47 13.39
CA SER A 225 -72.80 -53.87 13.70
C SER A 225 -71.89 -53.70 12.48
N SER A 226 -71.47 -52.46 12.22
CA SER A 226 -70.65 -52.11 11.04
C SER A 226 -69.14 -52.16 11.27
N LYS A 227 -68.65 -52.10 12.52
CA LYS A 227 -67.20 -52.11 12.82
C LYS A 227 -66.65 -53.53 12.68
N ALA A 228 -65.68 -53.71 11.79
CA ALA A 228 -64.97 -54.98 11.60
C ALA A 228 -63.69 -55.00 12.45
N THR A 229 -63.48 -56.10 13.16
CA THR A 229 -62.23 -56.38 13.89
C THR A 229 -61.66 -57.68 13.35
N VAL A 230 -60.46 -57.62 12.81
CA VAL A 230 -59.70 -58.76 12.30
C VAL A 230 -58.58 -59.03 13.30
N SER A 231 -58.59 -60.21 13.91
CA SER A 231 -57.57 -60.63 14.87
C SER A 231 -56.89 -61.93 14.48
N LEU A 232 -55.61 -62.06 14.85
CA LEU A 232 -54.85 -63.30 14.79
C LEU A 232 -54.16 -63.53 16.13
N ALA A 233 -54.31 -64.74 16.67
CA ALA A 233 -53.78 -65.09 17.98
C ALA A 233 -52.23 -65.05 18.01
N PRO A 234 -51.62 -64.77 19.18
CA PRO A 234 -50.17 -64.64 19.31
C PRO A 234 -49.36 -65.89 18.94
N ASP A 235 -49.93 -67.08 19.12
CA ASP A 235 -49.32 -68.36 18.75
C ASP A 235 -49.31 -68.60 17.22
N ARG A 236 -50.10 -67.83 16.47
CA ARG A 236 -50.30 -67.98 15.02
C ARG A 236 -49.64 -66.88 14.20
N TRP A 237 -49.55 -65.66 14.72
CA TRP A 237 -48.90 -64.54 14.02
C TRP A 237 -47.40 -64.79 13.83
N LEU A 238 -46.91 -64.62 12.61
CA LEU A 238 -45.53 -64.89 12.18
C LEU A 238 -45.03 -66.35 12.36
N ASN A 239 -45.89 -67.26 12.81
CA ASN A 239 -45.57 -68.68 12.90
C ASN A 239 -45.50 -69.30 11.49
N PRO A 240 -44.40 -69.97 11.10
CA PRO A 240 -44.25 -70.56 9.77
C PRO A 240 -45.36 -71.52 9.33
N GLN A 241 -46.04 -72.19 10.28
CA GLN A 241 -47.13 -73.12 9.97
C GLN A 241 -48.43 -72.41 9.55
N PHE A 242 -48.68 -71.20 10.06
CA PHE A 242 -49.92 -70.46 9.82
C PHE A 242 -49.71 -69.28 8.85
N CYS A 243 -48.55 -68.62 8.89
CA CYS A 243 -48.16 -67.52 8.02
C CYS A 243 -47.29 -68.00 6.83
N TYR A 244 -47.63 -69.15 6.24
CA TYR A 244 -46.92 -69.72 5.08
C TYR A 244 -46.96 -68.81 3.85
N TRP A 245 -47.99 -67.95 3.76
CA TRP A 245 -48.22 -67.03 2.65
C TRP A 245 -47.27 -65.82 2.64
N ILE A 246 -46.53 -65.56 3.74
CA ILE A 246 -45.50 -64.51 3.80
C ILE A 246 -44.12 -65.18 3.59
N PRO A 247 -43.30 -64.75 2.62
CA PRO A 247 -41.94 -65.26 2.44
C PRO A 247 -41.08 -65.17 3.71
N SER A 248 -40.19 -66.13 3.92
CA SER A 248 -39.32 -66.21 5.11
C SER A 248 -38.50 -64.94 5.35
N ALA A 249 -37.97 -64.34 4.28
CA ALA A 249 -37.18 -63.10 4.33
C ALA A 249 -37.99 -61.90 4.87
N ILE A 250 -39.28 -61.82 4.52
CA ILE A 250 -40.18 -60.76 5.00
C ILE A 250 -40.62 -61.04 6.43
N ARG A 251 -40.93 -62.31 6.77
CA ARG A 251 -41.29 -62.68 8.15
C ARG A 251 -40.18 -62.32 9.14
N SER A 252 -38.91 -62.55 8.80
CA SER A 252 -37.79 -62.13 9.66
C SER A 252 -37.75 -60.62 9.84
N GLN A 253 -37.95 -59.82 8.79
CA GLN A 253 -38.00 -58.36 8.92
C GLN A 253 -39.19 -57.89 9.77
N LEU A 254 -40.33 -58.59 9.74
CA LEU A 254 -41.50 -58.26 10.54
C LEU A 254 -41.36 -58.63 12.02
N VAL A 255 -40.51 -59.62 12.35
CA VAL A 255 -40.14 -59.93 13.74
C VAL A 255 -39.30 -58.78 14.33
N ASP A 256 -38.34 -58.25 13.55
CA ASP A 256 -37.48 -57.15 13.99
C ASP A 256 -38.22 -55.81 13.98
N ASN A 257 -39.03 -55.55 12.95
CA ASN A 257 -39.79 -54.32 12.74
C ASN A 257 -41.29 -54.52 13.03
N LYS A 258 -41.64 -54.57 14.32
CA LYS A 258 -43.02 -54.79 14.80
C LYS A 258 -44.06 -53.91 14.10
N LEU A 259 -45.17 -54.52 13.68
CA LEU A 259 -46.27 -53.79 13.04
C LEU A 259 -47.01 -52.92 14.04
N ARG A 260 -47.61 -51.82 13.55
CA ARG A 260 -48.41 -50.92 14.37
C ARG A 260 -49.60 -51.60 15.07
N TYR A 261 -50.16 -52.63 14.43
CA TYR A 261 -51.36 -53.35 14.88
C TYR A 261 -51.06 -54.61 15.71
N GLU A 262 -49.81 -54.80 16.12
CA GLU A 262 -49.41 -55.90 16.99
C GLU A 262 -49.80 -55.62 18.46
N THR A 263 -50.40 -56.60 19.13
CA THR A 263 -50.79 -56.48 20.54
C THR A 263 -49.58 -56.65 21.46
N LYS A 264 -49.70 -56.16 22.71
CA LYS A 264 -48.66 -56.38 23.74
C LYS A 264 -48.37 -57.87 24.02
N SER A 265 -49.34 -58.74 23.72
CA SER A 265 -49.23 -60.20 23.85
C SER A 265 -48.63 -60.89 22.62
N GLY A 266 -48.29 -60.17 21.54
CA GLY A 266 -47.66 -60.69 20.32
C GLY A 266 -48.63 -61.18 19.23
N GLY A 267 -49.93 -60.86 19.34
CA GLY A 267 -50.94 -61.16 18.30
C GLY A 267 -51.19 -59.97 17.38
N LEU A 268 -52.04 -60.13 16.38
CA LEU A 268 -52.41 -59.04 15.46
C LEU A 268 -53.87 -58.61 15.73
N LEU A 269 -54.14 -57.31 15.83
CA LEU A 269 -55.49 -56.77 16.01
C LEU A 269 -55.70 -55.51 15.15
N ILE A 270 -56.51 -55.62 14.09
CA ILE A 270 -56.81 -54.52 13.16
C ILE A 270 -58.31 -54.23 13.20
N GLN A 271 -58.67 -52.95 13.36
CA GLN A 271 -60.05 -52.50 13.40
C GLN A 271 -60.33 -51.45 12.33
N SER A 272 -61.53 -51.49 11.74
CA SER A 272 -62.01 -50.48 10.81
C SER A 272 -63.52 -50.27 10.92
N ASP A 273 -63.93 -49.01 10.98
CA ASP A 273 -65.32 -48.53 11.02
C ASP A 273 -65.58 -47.41 10.00
N ALA A 274 -64.72 -47.31 8.98
CA ALA A 274 -64.73 -46.23 7.98
C ALA A 274 -66.05 -46.14 7.18
N THR A 275 -66.73 -47.26 6.97
CA THR A 275 -67.97 -47.34 6.20
C THR A 275 -69.12 -47.96 7.00
N ARG A 276 -70.36 -47.79 6.53
CA ARG A 276 -71.55 -48.40 7.16
C ARG A 276 -71.75 -49.87 6.75
N ASN A 277 -70.95 -50.40 5.84
CA ASN A 277 -70.99 -51.78 5.39
C ASN A 277 -69.85 -52.57 6.05
N ARG A 278 -70.22 -53.71 6.65
CA ARG A 278 -69.27 -54.56 7.38
C ARG A 278 -68.26 -55.24 6.46
N ASP A 279 -68.66 -55.60 5.24
CA ASP A 279 -67.80 -56.33 4.30
C ASP A 279 -66.71 -55.43 3.72
N THR A 280 -67.05 -54.17 3.43
CA THR A 280 -66.07 -53.14 3.02
C THR A 280 -65.10 -52.79 4.14
N ASN A 281 -65.55 -52.78 5.39
CA ASN A 281 -64.65 -52.56 6.54
C ASN A 281 -63.71 -53.74 6.79
N THR A 282 -64.17 -54.98 6.56
CA THR A 282 -63.31 -56.17 6.60
C THR A 282 -62.23 -56.12 5.53
N ALA A 283 -62.59 -55.76 4.28
CA ALA A 283 -61.63 -55.56 3.20
C ALA A 283 -60.60 -54.44 3.54
N GLU A 284 -61.04 -53.38 4.19
CA GLU A 284 -60.18 -52.27 4.61
C GLU A 284 -59.18 -52.68 5.71
N CYS A 285 -59.56 -53.57 6.63
CA CYS A 285 -58.62 -54.13 7.62
C CYS A 285 -57.49 -54.92 6.93
N PHE A 286 -57.81 -55.72 5.91
CA PHE A 286 -56.82 -56.46 5.14
C PHE A 286 -55.96 -55.55 4.27
N ARG A 287 -56.53 -54.48 3.69
CA ARG A 287 -55.77 -53.45 2.97
C ARG A 287 -54.72 -52.79 3.87
N LYS A 288 -55.10 -52.39 5.08
CA LYS A 288 -54.19 -51.82 6.10
C LYS A 288 -53.07 -52.79 6.48
N LEU A 289 -53.36 -54.09 6.57
CA LEU A 289 -52.35 -55.11 6.84
C LEU A 289 -51.31 -55.20 5.72
N VAL A 290 -51.75 -55.25 4.46
CA VAL A 290 -50.83 -55.27 3.30
C VAL A 290 -49.97 -54.02 3.24
N GLU A 291 -50.57 -52.84 3.46
CA GLU A 291 -49.87 -51.57 3.42
C GLU A 291 -48.78 -51.47 4.49
N GLU A 292 -49.08 -51.90 5.73
CA GLU A 292 -48.09 -51.95 6.81
C GLU A 292 -46.98 -52.96 6.52
N ILE A 293 -47.30 -54.14 5.95
CA ILE A 293 -46.26 -55.11 5.55
C ILE A 293 -45.34 -54.51 4.48
N LYS A 294 -45.88 -53.80 3.49
CA LYS A 294 -45.10 -53.12 2.45
C LYS A 294 -44.25 -51.96 2.98
N GLN A 295 -44.72 -51.24 4.00
CA GLN A 295 -43.94 -50.17 4.62
C GLN A 295 -42.79 -50.69 5.48
N ARG A 296 -42.92 -51.88 6.09
CA ARG A 296 -41.91 -52.44 7.00
C ARG A 296 -40.93 -53.41 6.35
N ALA A 297 -41.29 -53.99 5.20
CA ALA A 297 -40.40 -54.82 4.41
C ALA A 297 -39.63 -53.96 3.40
N PHE A 298 -38.31 -53.83 3.58
CA PHE A 298 -37.44 -53.07 2.68
C PHE A 298 -36.38 -53.97 2.07
N PHE A 299 -36.21 -53.85 0.75
CA PHE A 299 -35.10 -54.46 0.03
C PHE A 299 -34.44 -53.41 -0.87
N PRO A 300 -33.11 -53.19 -0.79
CA PRO A 300 -32.44 -52.20 -1.62
C PRO A 300 -32.55 -52.57 -3.10
N GLY A 301 -32.90 -51.57 -3.92
CA GLY A 301 -32.91 -51.64 -5.38
C GLY A 301 -31.51 -51.45 -5.99
N GLU A 302 -31.38 -51.70 -7.28
CA GLU A 302 -30.15 -51.40 -8.02
C GLU A 302 -29.98 -49.87 -8.14
N VAL A 303 -28.78 -49.38 -7.82
CA VAL A 303 -28.44 -47.95 -7.80
C VAL A 303 -28.34 -47.44 -9.24
N SER A 304 -28.97 -46.30 -9.54
CA SER A 304 -28.94 -45.69 -10.88
C SER A 304 -27.53 -45.31 -11.31
N GLU A 305 -27.24 -45.30 -12.62
CA GLU A 305 -25.93 -44.90 -13.15
C GLU A 305 -25.56 -43.45 -12.80
N GLU A 306 -26.56 -42.58 -12.62
CA GLU A 306 -26.39 -41.18 -12.23
C GLU A 306 -25.95 -41.07 -10.77
N ASP A 307 -26.54 -41.88 -9.87
CA ASP A 307 -26.13 -41.94 -8.47
C ASP A 307 -24.71 -42.49 -8.33
N LYS A 308 -24.33 -43.51 -9.12
CA LYS A 308 -22.95 -44.05 -9.11
C LYS A 308 -21.91 -42.97 -9.44
N LYS A 309 -22.15 -42.17 -10.48
CA LYS A 309 -21.26 -41.05 -10.84
C LYS A 309 -21.17 -40.01 -9.73
N LYS A 310 -22.30 -39.61 -9.15
CA LYS A 310 -22.34 -38.65 -8.05
C LYS A 310 -21.55 -39.17 -6.83
N TRP A 311 -21.64 -40.46 -6.54
CA TRP A 311 -20.87 -41.09 -5.46
C TRP A 311 -19.37 -41.20 -5.78
N GLU A 312 -18.99 -41.37 -7.05
CA GLU A 312 -17.58 -41.32 -7.48
C GLU A 312 -16.98 -39.92 -7.33
N GLU A 313 -17.69 -38.87 -7.76
CA GLU A 313 -17.25 -37.48 -7.58
C GLU A 313 -17.07 -37.13 -6.09
N ILE A 314 -18.06 -37.46 -5.25
CA ILE A 314 -17.98 -37.24 -3.79
C ILE A 314 -16.82 -38.03 -3.17
N LYS A 315 -16.49 -39.21 -3.71
CA LYS A 315 -15.40 -40.05 -3.23
C LYS A 315 -14.03 -39.48 -3.62
N GLU A 316 -13.89 -38.91 -4.81
CA GLU A 316 -12.67 -38.21 -5.22
C GLU A 316 -12.43 -36.95 -4.39
N ASP A 317 -13.46 -36.11 -4.20
CA ASP A 317 -13.36 -34.89 -3.38
C ASP A 317 -12.99 -35.20 -1.92
N LYS A 318 -13.61 -36.23 -1.33
CA LYS A 318 -13.24 -36.70 0.03
C LYS A 318 -11.82 -37.27 0.08
N LYS A 319 -11.36 -37.96 -0.98
CA LYS A 319 -10.00 -38.52 -1.06
C LYS A 319 -8.97 -37.40 -1.10
N GLU A 320 -9.21 -36.35 -1.88
CA GLU A 320 -8.34 -35.19 -2.01
C GLU A 320 -8.25 -34.40 -0.69
N LYS A 321 -9.41 -34.08 -0.08
CA LYS A 321 -9.47 -33.42 1.24
C LYS A 321 -8.75 -34.22 2.33
N ARG A 322 -8.91 -35.54 2.34
CA ARG A 322 -8.21 -36.43 3.28
C ARG A 322 -6.70 -36.43 3.05
N LEU A 323 -6.23 -36.46 1.81
CA LEU A 323 -4.81 -36.40 1.45
C LEU A 323 -4.18 -35.09 1.91
N PHE A 324 -4.86 -33.97 1.65
CA PHE A 324 -4.46 -32.64 2.10
C PHE A 324 -4.34 -32.57 3.64
N HIS A 325 -5.37 -32.98 4.38
CA HIS A 325 -5.32 -33.01 5.85
C HIS A 325 -4.27 -33.96 6.41
N LYS A 326 -4.04 -35.12 5.77
CA LYS A 326 -3.02 -36.08 6.18
C LYS A 326 -1.61 -35.52 5.96
N LYS A 327 -1.37 -34.80 4.86
CA LYS A 327 -0.10 -34.10 4.59
C LYS A 327 0.15 -33.02 5.65
N ARG A 328 -0.83 -32.14 5.89
CA ARG A 328 -0.80 -31.12 6.96
C ARG A 328 -0.49 -31.70 8.34
N GLN A 329 -1.11 -32.82 8.72
CA GLN A 329 -0.87 -33.49 10.01
C GLN A 329 0.50 -34.19 10.09
N SER A 330 0.98 -34.75 8.97
CA SER A 330 2.33 -35.32 8.88
C SER A 330 3.39 -34.24 9.07
N ASP A 331 3.23 -33.10 8.40
CA ASP A 331 4.19 -31.99 8.46
C ASP A 331 4.17 -31.32 9.84
N LYS A 332 2.99 -31.19 10.48
CA LYS A 332 2.85 -30.78 11.89
C LYS A 332 3.48 -31.76 12.89
N LYS A 333 3.59 -33.05 12.56
CA LYS A 333 4.30 -34.04 13.39
C LYS A 333 5.81 -33.99 13.18
N LYS A 334 6.27 -33.72 11.96
CA LYS A 334 7.69 -33.51 11.66
C LYS A 334 8.22 -32.23 12.31
N SER A 335 7.44 -31.14 12.29
CA SER A 335 7.80 -29.87 12.93
C SER A 335 7.92 -29.94 14.45
N ARG A 336 7.22 -30.88 15.09
CA ARG A 336 7.32 -31.15 16.54
C ARG A 336 8.60 -31.89 16.96
N ILE A 337 9.35 -32.45 16.00
CA ILE A 337 10.60 -33.20 16.26
C ILE A 337 11.83 -32.29 16.12
N SER A 338 11.71 -31.17 15.39
CA SER A 338 12.73 -30.14 15.23
C SER A 338 12.56 -29.01 16.26
N GLY A 339 13.59 -28.18 16.49
CA GLY A 339 13.55 -27.12 17.50
C GLY A 339 12.45 -26.08 17.24
N SER A 340 12.11 -25.27 18.24
CA SER A 340 11.06 -24.22 18.14
C SER A 340 11.25 -23.29 16.94
N ILE A 341 12.51 -23.01 16.60
CA ILE A 341 12.90 -22.15 15.46
C ILE A 341 12.58 -22.85 14.14
N ASP A 342 12.95 -24.13 13.98
CA ASP A 342 12.70 -24.90 12.75
C ASP A 342 11.20 -25.09 12.50
N SER A 343 10.42 -25.30 13.56
CA SER A 343 8.96 -25.39 13.49
C SER A 343 8.33 -24.09 12.99
N ALA A 344 8.72 -22.94 13.58
CA ALA A 344 8.25 -21.63 13.14
C ALA A 344 8.68 -21.32 11.70
N THR A 345 9.92 -21.64 11.34
CA THR A 345 10.46 -21.46 9.98
C THR A 345 9.67 -22.29 8.97
N THR A 346 9.31 -23.54 9.31
CA THR A 346 8.49 -24.42 8.44
C THR A 346 7.09 -23.84 8.18
N VAL A 347 6.45 -23.27 9.21
CA VAL A 347 5.14 -22.62 9.07
C VAL A 347 5.22 -21.41 8.13
N ILE A 348 6.27 -20.59 8.28
CA ILE A 348 6.53 -19.45 7.39
C ILE A 348 6.73 -19.93 5.94
N PHE A 349 7.55 -20.96 5.70
CA PHE A 349 7.74 -21.48 4.34
C PHE A 349 6.45 -22.00 3.70
N GLN A 350 5.63 -22.72 4.46
CA GLN A 350 4.37 -23.25 3.95
C GLN A 350 3.45 -22.11 3.47
N PHE A 351 3.36 -21.03 4.23
CA PHE A 351 2.60 -19.84 3.84
C PHE A 351 3.16 -19.13 2.61
N LEU A 352 4.49 -19.16 2.42
CA LEU A 352 5.14 -18.59 1.24
C LEU A 352 4.95 -19.47 -0.02
N GLU A 353 4.69 -20.77 0.13
CA GLU A 353 4.41 -21.69 -0.98
C GLU A 353 2.98 -21.62 -1.51
N ASP A 354 2.01 -21.15 -0.71
CA ASP A 354 0.59 -21.05 -1.10
C ASP A 354 0.28 -19.94 -2.14
N ILE A 355 1.30 -19.33 -2.76
CA ILE A 355 1.17 -18.25 -3.75
C ILE A 355 0.82 -18.84 -5.13
N LYS A 356 -0.28 -18.37 -5.72
CA LYS A 356 -0.54 -18.50 -7.17
C LYS A 356 0.22 -17.39 -7.90
N ASP A 357 0.90 -17.71 -9.00
CA ASP A 357 1.75 -16.82 -9.81
C ASP A 357 1.09 -15.48 -10.19
N VAL A 358 1.11 -14.50 -9.28
CA VAL A 358 0.68 -13.13 -9.53
C VAL A 358 1.83 -12.21 -9.13
N ASP A 359 2.20 -11.30 -10.03
CA ASP A 359 3.30 -10.36 -9.81
C ASP A 359 2.86 -9.32 -8.76
N HIS A 360 3.30 -9.51 -7.53
CA HIS A 360 2.89 -8.69 -6.38
C HIS A 360 3.77 -7.45 -6.18
N LEU A 361 4.74 -7.20 -7.07
CA LEU A 361 5.57 -5.99 -7.03
C LEU A 361 4.76 -4.68 -7.22
N GLN A 362 3.57 -4.75 -7.85
CA GLN A 362 2.74 -3.57 -8.13
C GLN A 362 1.31 -3.63 -7.59
N SER A 363 0.81 -4.81 -7.18
CA SER A 363 -0.57 -4.97 -6.70
C SER A 363 -0.58 -5.28 -5.21
N ILE A 364 -1.38 -4.52 -4.45
CA ILE A 364 -1.60 -4.69 -3.01
C ILE A 364 -2.59 -5.83 -2.80
N PRO A 365 -2.17 -7.03 -2.36
CA PRO A 365 -3.10 -8.09 -2.06
C PRO A 365 -3.46 -7.97 -0.58
N GLU A 366 -4.75 -7.85 -0.26
CA GLU A 366 -5.22 -8.04 1.10
C GLU A 366 -5.12 -9.53 1.43
N TYR A 367 -4.03 -9.94 2.06
CA TYR A 367 -3.93 -11.26 2.65
C TYR A 367 -4.47 -11.21 4.08
N ASP A 368 -5.20 -12.25 4.48
CA ASP A 368 -5.53 -12.46 5.89
C ASP A 368 -4.30 -13.06 6.59
N PHE A 369 -3.54 -12.21 7.27
CA PHE A 369 -2.36 -12.62 8.04
C PHE A 369 -2.73 -13.17 9.44
N GLN A 370 -3.99 -13.11 9.86
CA GLN A 370 -4.37 -13.49 11.22
C GLN A 370 -4.22 -14.99 11.46
N GLU A 371 -4.59 -15.85 10.49
CA GLU A 371 -4.49 -17.30 10.62
C GLU A 371 -3.03 -17.76 10.85
N ILE A 372 -2.08 -17.18 10.10
CA ILE A 372 -0.65 -17.51 10.27
C ILE A 372 -0.09 -16.96 11.58
N ILE A 373 -0.50 -15.76 12.00
CA ILE A 373 -0.07 -15.17 13.27
C ILE A 373 -0.54 -16.05 14.44
N ASP A 374 -1.78 -16.54 14.39
CA ASP A 374 -2.33 -17.44 15.40
C ASP A 374 -1.62 -18.81 15.39
N ASP A 375 -1.33 -19.35 14.20
CA ASP A 375 -0.55 -20.58 14.05
C ASP A 375 0.89 -20.43 14.58
N LEU A 376 1.57 -19.32 14.31
CA LEU A 376 2.91 -19.03 14.85
C LEU A 376 2.89 -18.89 16.37
N SER A 377 1.93 -18.12 16.89
CA SER A 377 1.77 -17.87 18.33
C SER A 377 1.42 -19.16 19.10
N SER A 378 0.56 -20.01 18.54
CA SER A 378 0.20 -21.30 19.12
C SER A 378 1.37 -22.31 19.12
N ASN A 379 2.19 -22.32 18.07
CA ASN A 379 3.37 -23.18 18.02
C ASN A 379 4.43 -22.75 19.03
N ILE A 380 4.69 -21.44 19.15
CA ILE A 380 5.68 -20.90 20.09
C ILE A 380 5.23 -21.11 21.55
N SER A 381 3.96 -20.84 21.86
CA SER A 381 3.40 -21.07 23.20
C SER A 381 3.34 -22.54 23.61
N SER A 382 3.20 -23.46 22.67
CA SER A 382 3.23 -24.91 22.94
C SER A 382 4.64 -25.44 23.28
N THR A 383 5.67 -24.63 23.05
CA THR A 383 7.06 -25.00 23.30
C THR A 383 7.39 -24.69 24.76
N LYS A 384 7.76 -25.71 25.55
CA LYS A 384 8.27 -25.50 26.91
C LYS A 384 9.64 -24.83 26.83
N ILE A 385 9.69 -23.53 27.10
CA ILE A 385 10.93 -22.79 27.27
C ILE A 385 11.32 -22.90 28.75
N ASP A 386 12.31 -23.75 29.06
CA ASP A 386 12.88 -23.94 30.41
C ASP A 386 13.79 -22.75 30.80
N THR A 387 13.26 -21.53 30.82
CA THR A 387 14.02 -20.32 31.22
C THR A 387 13.44 -19.60 32.43
N LYS A 388 12.40 -20.15 33.05
CA LYS A 388 11.83 -19.57 34.27
C LYS A 388 12.81 -19.76 35.43
N LEU A 389 13.06 -18.67 36.17
CA LEU A 389 13.75 -18.76 37.46
C LEU A 389 13.04 -19.79 38.36
N PRO A 390 13.77 -20.62 39.12
CA PRO A 390 13.21 -21.70 39.93
C PRO A 390 12.18 -21.19 40.96
N ASP A 391 11.23 -22.06 41.32
CA ASP A 391 10.00 -21.73 42.05
C ASP A 391 10.20 -20.81 43.27
N GLN A 392 9.24 -19.88 43.40
CA GLN A 392 9.11 -18.79 44.38
C GLN A 392 9.06 -19.21 45.87
N GLU A 393 9.41 -20.45 46.21
CA GLU A 393 9.33 -20.99 47.57
C GLU A 393 10.48 -20.52 48.48
N GLY A 394 11.55 -19.93 47.92
CA GLY A 394 12.70 -19.41 48.67
C GLY A 394 12.70 -17.90 48.94
N PHE A 395 11.80 -17.14 48.31
CA PHE A 395 11.71 -15.69 48.48
C PHE A 395 10.73 -15.36 49.62
N ASN A 396 11.26 -14.86 50.74
CA ASN A 396 10.45 -14.44 51.90
C ASN A 396 9.78 -13.07 51.71
N ASP A 397 10.13 -12.34 50.64
CA ASP A 397 9.70 -10.96 50.40
C ASP A 397 8.83 -10.89 49.14
N ASP A 398 7.64 -10.31 49.26
CA ASP A 398 6.66 -10.23 48.16
C ASP A 398 7.16 -9.32 47.02
N GLU A 399 8.03 -8.36 47.33
CA GLU A 399 8.67 -7.47 46.34
C GLU A 399 9.64 -8.23 45.42
N ALA A 400 10.39 -9.18 45.98
CA ALA A 400 11.31 -10.03 45.22
C ALA A 400 10.57 -11.05 44.32
N LYS A 401 9.38 -11.52 44.73
CA LYS A 401 8.53 -12.35 43.87
C LYS A 401 7.97 -11.55 42.69
N ALA A 402 7.52 -10.33 42.93
CA ALA A 402 7.03 -9.44 41.87
C ALA A 402 8.14 -9.08 40.87
N GLU A 403 9.36 -8.85 41.33
CA GLU A 403 10.51 -8.58 40.46
C GLU A 403 10.91 -9.82 39.65
N ALA A 404 10.89 -11.02 40.26
CA ALA A 404 11.14 -12.27 39.57
C ALA A 404 10.08 -12.59 38.50
N GLU A 405 8.81 -12.31 38.76
CA GLU A 405 7.73 -12.43 37.77
C GLU A 405 7.91 -11.47 36.60
N LYS A 406 8.25 -10.21 36.89
CA LYS A 406 8.54 -9.20 35.86
C LYS A 406 9.73 -9.62 34.99
N LEU A 407 10.79 -10.17 35.60
CA LEU A 407 11.96 -10.66 34.89
C LEU A 407 11.64 -11.89 34.04
N ASN A 408 10.88 -12.86 34.57
CA ASN A 408 10.42 -14.03 33.82
C ASN A 408 9.55 -13.63 32.62
N ALA A 409 8.64 -12.65 32.78
CA ALA A 409 7.83 -12.13 31.68
C ALA A 409 8.69 -11.42 30.61
N MET A 410 9.71 -10.66 31.04
CA MET A 410 10.67 -10.03 30.13
C MET A 410 11.49 -11.06 29.34
N ILE A 411 11.99 -12.10 30.01
CA ILE A 411 12.73 -13.21 29.38
C ILE A 411 11.84 -13.94 28.38
N GLU A 412 10.58 -14.22 28.74
CA GLU A 412 9.63 -14.89 27.84
C GLU A 412 9.36 -14.03 26.59
N SER A 413 9.12 -12.73 26.75
CA SER A 413 8.94 -11.80 25.64
C SER A 413 10.19 -11.73 24.73
N GLN A 414 11.38 -11.57 25.30
CA GLN A 414 12.63 -11.53 24.54
C GLN A 414 12.91 -12.85 23.81
N THR A 415 12.62 -13.99 24.44
CA THR A 415 12.82 -15.30 23.81
C THR A 415 11.84 -15.50 22.65
N LYS A 416 10.58 -15.10 22.79
CA LYS A 416 9.60 -15.11 21.68
C LYS A 416 10.07 -14.23 20.54
N ASN A 417 10.50 -13.00 20.82
CA ASN A 417 11.05 -12.09 19.81
C ASN A 417 12.26 -12.69 19.10
N PHE A 418 13.18 -13.31 19.83
CA PHE A 418 14.33 -14.00 19.25
C PHE A 418 13.93 -15.17 18.34
N ILE A 419 12.90 -15.95 18.71
CA ILE A 419 12.39 -17.03 17.87
C ILE A 419 11.76 -16.48 16.59
N TYR A 420 10.89 -15.47 16.69
CA TYR A 420 10.29 -14.82 15.51
C TYR A 420 11.38 -14.27 14.59
N GLN A 421 12.34 -13.53 15.15
CA GLN A 421 13.46 -12.95 14.42
C GLN A 421 14.28 -14.02 13.70
N THR A 422 14.71 -15.07 14.41
CA THR A 422 15.55 -16.13 13.83
C THR A 422 14.78 -16.94 12.77
N ALA A 423 13.49 -17.17 12.98
CA ALA A 423 12.65 -17.88 12.00
C ALA A 423 12.45 -17.06 10.71
N MET A 424 12.21 -15.75 10.83
CA MET A 424 12.12 -14.84 9.68
C MET A 424 13.46 -14.72 8.95
N ASP A 425 14.56 -14.56 9.68
CA ASP A 425 15.91 -14.49 9.10
C ASP A 425 16.26 -15.80 8.36
N ASN A 426 16.00 -16.97 8.97
CA ASN A 426 16.23 -18.26 8.33
C ASN A 426 15.37 -18.44 7.06
N ALA A 427 14.11 -17.98 7.09
CA ALA A 427 13.23 -18.02 5.93
C ALA A 427 13.78 -17.15 4.79
N ALA A 428 14.17 -15.91 5.10
CA ALA A 428 14.76 -14.98 4.13
C ALA A 428 16.08 -15.53 3.55
N VAL A 429 17.02 -15.99 4.39
CA VAL A 429 18.31 -16.51 3.96
C VAL A 429 18.13 -17.74 3.06
N SER A 430 17.23 -18.66 3.41
CA SER A 430 17.01 -19.85 2.57
C SER A 430 16.39 -19.48 1.21
N LEU A 431 15.48 -18.51 1.17
CA LEU A 431 14.94 -18.00 -0.10
C LEU A 431 16.05 -17.38 -0.96
N LEU A 432 16.96 -16.63 -0.35
CA LEU A 432 18.08 -15.97 -1.03
C LEU A 432 19.16 -16.97 -1.47
N GLU A 433 19.42 -18.03 -0.70
CA GLU A 433 20.36 -19.11 -1.07
C GLU A 433 19.91 -19.88 -2.32
N ILE A 434 18.60 -20.11 -2.47
CA ILE A 434 18.02 -20.77 -3.67
C ILE A 434 18.40 -20.01 -4.94
N VAL A 435 18.54 -18.69 -4.86
CA VAL A 435 18.79 -17.79 -6.00
C VAL A 435 20.27 -17.75 -6.38
N SER A 436 21.16 -17.85 -5.37
CA SER A 436 22.60 -18.06 -5.61
C SER A 436 22.85 -19.34 -6.42
N GLN A 437 21.98 -20.34 -6.28
CA GLN A 437 22.09 -21.63 -6.96
C GLN A 437 21.33 -21.70 -8.30
N ASN A 438 20.26 -20.92 -8.50
CA ASN A 438 19.46 -20.90 -9.74
C ASN A 438 19.08 -19.48 -10.17
N PRO A 439 19.58 -18.97 -11.32
CA PRO A 439 19.38 -17.57 -11.74
C PRO A 439 18.01 -17.26 -12.40
N ALA A 440 16.93 -18.00 -12.14
CA ALA A 440 15.59 -17.67 -12.64
C ALA A 440 14.43 -18.24 -11.77
N PRO A 441 13.23 -17.60 -11.72
CA PRO A 441 12.87 -16.23 -12.11
C PRO A 441 12.89 -15.27 -10.90
N GLU A 442 13.64 -14.17 -11.01
CA GLU A 442 13.83 -13.14 -9.98
C GLU A 442 12.49 -12.60 -9.42
N SER A 443 11.43 -12.53 -10.23
CA SER A 443 10.11 -11.99 -9.86
C SER A 443 9.38 -12.84 -8.80
N GLN A 444 9.42 -14.17 -8.90
CA GLN A 444 8.76 -15.06 -7.94
C GLN A 444 9.45 -15.01 -6.56
N LEU A 445 10.77 -14.86 -6.55
CA LEU A 445 11.52 -14.66 -5.32
C LEU A 445 11.15 -13.33 -4.68
N LEU A 446 11.25 -12.22 -5.43
CA LEU A 446 10.93 -10.89 -4.92
C LEU A 446 9.51 -10.87 -4.36
N THR A 447 8.57 -11.52 -5.04
CA THR A 447 7.20 -11.71 -4.54
C THR A 447 7.13 -12.43 -3.19
N LYS A 448 7.90 -13.52 -3.00
CA LYS A 448 7.98 -14.23 -1.70
C LYS A 448 8.63 -13.37 -0.61
N LEU A 449 9.68 -12.62 -0.95
CA LEU A 449 10.34 -11.69 -0.01
C LEU A 449 9.42 -10.53 0.37
N CYS A 450 8.63 -10.01 -0.57
CA CYS A 450 7.59 -9.00 -0.32
C CYS A 450 6.55 -9.54 0.69
N LYS A 451 6.00 -10.72 0.44
CA LYS A 451 5.02 -11.36 1.35
C LYS A 451 5.61 -11.63 2.75
N LEU A 452 6.88 -12.01 2.83
CA LEU A 452 7.60 -12.18 4.09
C LEU A 452 7.73 -10.84 4.85
N LEU A 453 7.99 -9.74 4.12
CA LEU A 453 8.07 -8.41 4.69
C LEU A 453 6.71 -7.92 5.18
N ASP A 454 5.63 -8.07 4.39
CA ASP A 454 4.25 -7.75 4.83
C ASP A 454 3.86 -8.58 6.08
N LEU A 455 4.22 -9.87 6.13
CA LEU A 455 4.00 -10.69 7.33
C LEU A 455 4.72 -10.10 8.56
N SER A 456 5.94 -9.58 8.39
CA SER A 456 6.69 -8.97 9.49
C SER A 456 6.08 -7.64 9.96
N VAL A 457 5.45 -6.87 9.07
CA VAL A 457 4.67 -5.67 9.41
C VAL A 457 3.46 -6.05 10.27
N HIS A 458 2.69 -7.04 9.83
CA HIS A 458 1.51 -7.51 10.58
C HIS A 458 1.86 -8.24 11.89
N LEU A 459 3.09 -8.74 12.02
CA LEU A 459 3.61 -9.33 13.26
C LEU A 459 4.08 -8.25 14.26
N ALA A 460 4.35 -7.02 13.81
CA ALA A 460 4.90 -5.94 14.65
C ALA A 460 4.05 -5.55 15.89
N PRO A 461 2.71 -5.68 15.91
CA PRO A 461 1.93 -5.46 17.14
C PRO A 461 2.18 -6.52 18.22
N ILE A 462 2.63 -7.72 17.84
CA ILE A 462 2.80 -8.89 18.74
C ILE A 462 4.28 -9.11 19.08
N ALA A 463 5.16 -8.87 18.12
CA ALA A 463 6.62 -8.91 18.27
C ALA A 463 7.19 -7.49 18.44
N THR A 464 8.49 -7.36 18.62
CA THR A 464 9.14 -6.04 18.59
C THR A 464 9.33 -5.52 17.16
N ASN A 465 9.13 -4.22 16.93
CA ASN A 465 9.39 -3.52 15.65
C ASN A 465 10.81 -3.78 15.09
N ALA A 466 11.79 -4.08 15.96
CA ALA A 466 13.15 -4.46 15.57
C ALA A 466 13.22 -5.69 14.65
N VAL A 467 12.24 -6.60 14.70
CA VAL A 467 12.17 -7.78 13.82
C VAL A 467 12.03 -7.35 12.37
N PHE A 468 11.18 -6.36 12.08
CA PHE A 468 10.99 -5.81 10.74
C PHE A 468 12.28 -5.17 10.20
N PHE A 469 12.87 -4.23 10.96
CA PHE A 469 14.06 -3.50 10.50
C PHE A 469 15.25 -4.41 10.22
N ARG A 470 15.44 -5.44 11.06
CA ARG A 470 16.51 -6.42 10.87
C ARG A 470 16.27 -7.31 9.66
N LEU A 471 15.04 -7.80 9.48
CA LEU A 471 14.67 -8.61 8.32
C LEU A 471 14.90 -7.81 7.04
N MET A 472 14.44 -6.55 7.01
CA MET A 472 14.65 -5.63 5.90
C MET A 472 16.14 -5.39 5.63
N SER A 473 16.97 -5.17 6.66
CA SER A 473 18.42 -5.06 6.51
C SER A 473 19.02 -6.31 5.89
N THR A 474 18.64 -7.49 6.38
CA THR A 474 19.17 -8.78 5.90
C THR A 474 18.82 -9.03 4.44
N ILE A 475 17.57 -8.76 4.05
CA ILE A 475 17.10 -8.87 2.67
C ILE A 475 17.88 -7.90 1.78
N MET A 476 17.91 -6.61 2.13
CA MET A 476 18.53 -5.58 1.31
C MET A 476 20.05 -5.74 1.20
N ASP A 477 20.73 -6.09 2.28
CA ASP A 477 22.18 -6.33 2.29
C ASP A 477 22.57 -7.52 1.41
N THR A 478 21.75 -8.57 1.41
CA THR A 478 21.96 -9.74 0.55
C THR A 478 21.67 -9.42 -0.90
N LEU A 479 20.56 -8.73 -1.20
CA LEU A 479 20.23 -8.31 -2.57
C LEU A 479 21.31 -7.38 -3.14
N LEU A 480 21.79 -6.40 -2.37
CA LEU A 480 22.88 -5.51 -2.77
C LEU A 480 24.20 -6.25 -3.03
N SER A 481 24.45 -7.36 -2.32
CA SER A 481 25.62 -8.20 -2.59
C SER A 481 25.52 -8.98 -3.91
N MET A 482 24.30 -9.17 -4.43
CA MET A 482 24.03 -9.83 -5.70
C MET A 482 23.98 -8.83 -6.85
N SER A 483 23.07 -7.86 -6.79
CA SER A 483 22.95 -6.78 -7.78
C SER A 483 22.20 -5.57 -7.19
N THR A 484 22.59 -4.37 -7.61
CA THR A 484 21.89 -3.14 -7.19
C THR A 484 20.51 -3.01 -7.83
N GLU A 485 20.32 -3.53 -9.05
CA GLU A 485 19.02 -3.55 -9.74
C GLU A 485 17.96 -4.36 -8.99
N SER A 486 18.34 -5.53 -8.46
CA SER A 486 17.43 -6.36 -7.64
C SER A 486 17.03 -5.65 -6.35
N ALA A 487 17.96 -4.91 -5.73
CA ALA A 487 17.69 -4.11 -4.54
C ALA A 487 16.78 -2.92 -4.85
N GLU A 488 16.95 -2.25 -6.00
CA GLU A 488 16.07 -1.17 -6.46
C GLU A 488 14.62 -1.67 -6.67
N LYS A 489 14.44 -2.83 -7.32
CA LYS A 489 13.10 -3.45 -7.49
C LYS A 489 12.45 -3.78 -6.16
N MET A 490 13.21 -4.30 -5.19
CA MET A 490 12.69 -4.54 -3.84
C MET A 490 12.35 -3.22 -3.11
N TRP A 491 13.10 -2.16 -3.36
CA TRP A 491 12.86 -0.85 -2.76
C TRP A 491 11.60 -0.17 -3.30
N ASP A 492 11.23 -0.38 -4.57
CA ASP A 492 9.94 0.05 -5.13
C ASP A 492 8.77 -0.44 -4.25
N TYR A 493 8.85 -1.71 -3.82
CA TYR A 493 7.85 -2.30 -2.96
C TYR A 493 7.84 -1.67 -1.55
N VAL A 494 9.01 -1.43 -0.95
CA VAL A 494 9.11 -0.74 0.35
C VAL A 494 8.49 0.66 0.31
N GLU A 495 8.79 1.43 -0.74
CA GLU A 495 8.21 2.77 -0.92
C GLU A 495 6.69 2.72 -1.08
N SER A 496 6.16 1.70 -1.78
CA SER A 496 4.71 1.49 -1.90
C SER A 496 4.02 1.20 -0.56
N ARG A 497 4.76 0.64 0.41
CA ARG A 497 4.28 0.30 1.77
C ARG A 497 4.56 1.38 2.82
N ARG A 498 5.09 2.54 2.43
CA ARG A 498 5.44 3.63 3.35
C ARG A 498 4.33 3.94 4.37
N ALA A 499 3.10 4.16 3.91
CA ALA A 499 1.98 4.53 4.79
C ALA A 499 1.65 3.44 5.83
N LEU A 500 1.76 2.17 5.45
CA LEU A 500 1.54 1.04 6.35
C LEU A 500 2.69 0.92 7.38
N ILE A 501 3.93 1.15 6.95
CA ILE A 501 5.10 1.16 7.83
C ILE A 501 4.99 2.30 8.84
N GLU A 502 4.55 3.49 8.41
CA GLU A 502 4.35 4.67 9.26
C GLU A 502 3.24 4.46 10.30
N ASP A 503 2.17 3.74 9.97
CA ASP A 503 1.05 3.49 10.87
C ASP A 503 1.31 2.34 11.87
N VAL A 504 1.94 1.25 11.42
CA VAL A 504 2.03 -0.01 12.19
C VAL A 504 3.41 -0.23 12.83
N VAL A 505 4.49 0.11 12.15
CA VAL A 505 5.85 -0.32 12.52
C VAL A 505 6.70 0.81 13.07
N PHE A 506 6.56 2.02 12.53
CA PHE A 506 7.43 3.15 12.83
C PHE A 506 6.71 4.18 13.69
N ASP A 507 7.10 4.26 14.96
CA ASP A 507 6.67 5.33 15.86
C ASP A 507 7.77 6.39 15.97
N ASN A 508 7.46 7.61 15.53
CA ASN A 508 8.40 8.73 15.51
C ASN A 508 8.85 9.14 16.92
N ASP A 509 8.00 8.97 17.94
CA ASP A 509 8.32 9.34 19.31
C ASP A 509 9.20 8.27 19.99
N ARG A 510 9.26 7.06 19.42
CA ARG A 510 10.11 5.97 19.91
C ARG A 510 11.53 6.07 19.36
N THR A 511 12.48 6.40 20.23
CA THR A 511 13.91 6.53 19.87
C THR A 511 14.51 5.25 19.27
N GLY A 512 14.08 4.06 19.72
CA GLY A 512 14.58 2.79 19.19
C GLY A 512 14.27 2.59 17.70
N ASP A 513 13.06 2.94 17.27
CA ASP A 513 12.61 2.76 15.87
C ASP A 513 13.33 3.75 14.94
N ARG A 514 13.54 4.99 15.40
CA ARG A 514 14.35 6.00 14.70
C ARG A 514 15.78 5.54 14.49
N ILE A 515 16.43 5.00 15.53
CA ILE A 515 17.81 4.49 15.42
C ILE A 515 17.87 3.32 14.44
N ALA A 516 16.93 2.37 14.53
CA ALA A 516 16.90 1.21 13.65
C ALA A 516 16.68 1.59 12.17
N LEU A 517 15.76 2.52 11.89
CA LEU A 517 15.52 3.05 10.54
C LEU A 517 16.76 3.75 9.98
N LEU A 518 17.40 4.60 10.79
CA LEU A 518 18.62 5.31 10.40
C LEU A 518 19.79 4.35 10.18
N GLU A 519 19.98 3.36 11.05
CA GLU A 519 21.02 2.35 10.91
C GLU A 519 20.84 1.57 9.60
N LEU A 520 19.62 1.12 9.31
CA LEU A 520 19.27 0.45 8.07
C LEU A 520 19.57 1.32 6.85
N CYS A 521 19.02 2.53 6.81
CA CYS A 521 19.15 3.34 5.60
C CYS A 521 20.57 3.90 5.40
N ASN A 522 21.28 4.21 6.51
CA ASN A 522 22.68 4.60 6.44
C ASN A 522 23.53 3.41 5.98
N SER A 523 23.28 2.18 6.43
CA SER A 523 24.04 1.00 5.97
C SER A 523 23.88 0.76 4.46
N LEU A 524 22.70 1.05 3.91
CA LEU A 524 22.45 0.95 2.47
C LEU A 524 23.13 2.09 1.69
N SER A 525 23.10 3.32 2.19
CA SER A 525 23.69 4.47 1.48
C SER A 525 25.22 4.59 1.64
N ASP A 526 25.76 4.24 2.81
CA ASP A 526 27.19 4.40 3.14
C ASP A 526 28.09 3.43 2.37
N ARG A 527 27.55 2.30 1.91
CA ARG A 527 28.29 1.29 1.11
C ARG A 527 28.86 1.85 -0.18
N PHE A 528 28.23 2.88 -0.75
CA PHE A 528 28.65 3.49 -2.01
C PHE A 528 29.70 4.60 -1.81
N TYR A 529 30.07 4.90 -0.57
CA TYR A 529 31.08 5.89 -0.25
C TYR A 529 32.42 5.24 0.10
N ASP A 530 33.47 5.64 -0.63
CA ASP A 530 34.84 5.30 -0.28
C ASP A 530 35.39 6.23 0.80
N LYS A 531 35.81 5.64 1.92
CA LYS A 531 36.50 6.35 3.02
C LYS A 531 38.00 6.11 2.92
N THR A 532 38.78 7.19 2.92
CA THR A 532 40.25 7.11 3.01
C THR A 532 40.71 6.63 4.40
N GLY A 533 41.97 6.19 4.54
CA GLY A 533 42.53 5.77 5.85
C GLY A 533 42.53 6.85 6.95
N LYS A 534 42.20 8.12 6.61
CA LYS A 534 41.99 9.23 7.57
C LYS A 534 40.50 9.48 7.89
N GLY A 535 39.59 8.64 7.40
CA GLY A 535 38.15 8.79 7.56
C GLY A 535 37.51 9.90 6.71
N MET A 536 38.24 10.47 5.73
CA MET A 536 37.68 11.44 4.78
C MET A 536 36.97 10.70 3.64
N PHE A 537 35.79 11.19 3.25
CA PHE A 537 35.06 10.72 2.09
C PHE A 537 35.76 11.16 0.80
N ASP A 538 36.01 10.22 -0.10
CA ASP A 538 36.55 10.50 -1.42
C ASP A 538 35.40 10.63 -2.43
N SER A 539 34.95 11.87 -2.67
CA SER A 539 33.89 12.14 -3.64
C SER A 539 34.25 11.69 -5.05
N TYR A 540 35.51 11.42 -5.38
CA TYR A 540 35.91 10.98 -6.73
C TYR A 540 35.90 9.46 -6.90
N LYS A 541 35.70 8.71 -5.82
CA LYS A 541 35.57 7.25 -5.84
C LYS A 541 34.19 6.77 -5.43
N GLU A 542 33.27 7.71 -5.21
CA GLU A 542 31.88 7.40 -4.97
C GLU A 542 31.27 6.72 -6.20
N ASP A 543 30.52 5.64 -5.96
CA ASP A 543 29.75 4.98 -7.00
C ASP A 543 28.55 5.84 -7.38
N THR A 544 28.68 6.54 -8.51
CA THR A 544 27.68 7.48 -9.05
C THR A 544 26.58 6.78 -9.85
N PHE A 545 26.78 5.52 -10.23
CA PHE A 545 25.76 4.75 -10.96
C PHE A 545 24.51 4.54 -10.09
N ASN A 546 24.70 4.45 -8.77
CA ASN A 546 23.66 4.18 -7.78
C ASN A 546 23.22 5.44 -7.00
N ASP A 547 23.49 6.65 -7.51
CA ASP A 547 23.04 7.91 -6.89
C ASP A 547 21.51 8.02 -6.82
N HIS A 548 20.82 7.50 -7.83
CA HIS A 548 19.36 7.43 -7.86
C HIS A 548 18.81 6.62 -6.67
N PHE A 549 19.36 5.42 -6.45
CA PHE A 549 19.02 4.58 -5.31
C PHE A 549 19.30 5.27 -3.97
N LYS A 550 20.46 5.93 -3.82
CA LYS A 550 20.79 6.72 -2.61
C LYS A 550 19.79 7.85 -2.36
N TYR A 551 19.41 8.57 -3.41
CA TYR A 551 18.40 9.63 -3.32
C TYR A 551 17.07 9.08 -2.83
N ARG A 552 16.62 7.96 -3.40
CA ARG A 552 15.37 7.29 -3.01
C ARG A 552 15.36 6.88 -1.55
N ILE A 553 16.43 6.23 -1.07
CA ILE A 553 16.58 5.88 0.35
C ILE A 553 16.51 7.11 1.25
N ARG A 554 17.27 8.17 0.93
CA ARG A 554 17.27 9.41 1.74
C ARG A 554 15.92 10.12 1.72
N SER A 555 15.27 10.15 0.56
CA SER A 555 13.91 10.69 0.39
C SER A 555 12.91 9.93 1.25
N PHE A 556 13.00 8.59 1.29
CA PHE A 556 12.15 7.75 2.13
C PHE A 556 12.33 8.06 3.62
N ILE A 557 13.57 8.18 4.11
CA ILE A 557 13.83 8.55 5.51
C ILE A 557 13.29 9.95 5.83
N ALA A 558 13.61 10.94 5.00
CA ALA A 558 13.22 12.34 5.22
C ALA A 558 11.70 12.52 5.26
N ASN A 559 10.98 11.61 4.62
CA ASN A 559 9.53 11.56 4.57
C ASN A 559 8.90 10.88 5.80
N LEU A 560 9.62 9.96 6.48
CA LEU A 560 9.14 9.29 7.69
C LEU A 560 9.49 10.06 8.97
N LEU A 561 10.64 10.74 8.99
CA LEU A 561 11.07 11.52 10.15
C LEU A 561 10.34 12.87 10.22
N LYS A 562 10.07 13.34 11.44
CA LYS A 562 9.55 14.70 11.65
C LYS A 562 10.63 15.70 11.22
N LEU A 563 10.23 16.78 10.55
CA LEU A 563 11.18 17.79 10.05
C LEU A 563 12.02 18.43 11.18
N GLU A 564 11.43 18.59 12.36
CA GLU A 564 12.09 19.15 13.54
C GLU A 564 12.85 18.13 14.38
N ASP A 565 12.87 16.85 13.98
CA ASP A 565 13.68 15.86 14.68
C ASP A 565 15.17 16.20 14.53
N ASN A 566 15.89 16.20 15.66
CA ASN A 566 17.34 16.46 15.70
C ASN A 566 18.13 15.42 14.89
N THR A 567 17.49 14.31 14.48
CA THR A 567 18.07 13.25 13.66
C THR A 567 17.73 13.35 12.17
N GLY A 568 16.62 14.02 11.79
CA GLY A 568 16.11 14.06 10.41
C GLY A 568 16.80 15.08 9.51
N LEU A 569 17.27 16.19 10.10
CA LEU A 569 18.09 17.18 9.42
C LEU A 569 19.36 17.41 10.21
N ASN A 570 20.51 17.36 9.52
CA ASN A 570 21.80 17.58 10.13
C ASN A 570 21.91 19.03 10.62
N LYS A 571 21.51 19.28 11.87
CA LYS A 571 21.50 20.62 12.49
C LYS A 571 22.90 21.22 12.61
N TYR A 572 23.92 20.39 12.50
CA TYR A 572 25.32 20.77 12.53
C TYR A 572 25.92 20.50 11.16
N PHE A 573 26.33 21.55 10.44
CA PHE A 573 27.12 21.38 9.23
C PHE A 573 28.41 20.61 9.56
N THR A 574 28.40 19.30 9.51
CA THR A 574 29.62 18.55 9.22
C THR A 574 29.89 18.85 7.76
N ALA A 575 30.64 19.94 7.50
CA ALA A 575 31.28 20.17 6.22
C ALA A 575 31.85 18.82 5.81
N GLY A 576 31.32 18.25 4.73
CA GLY A 576 31.67 16.90 4.33
C GLY A 576 33.18 16.83 4.32
N ASN A 577 33.75 15.95 5.14
CA ASN A 577 35.19 15.72 5.29
C ASN A 577 35.69 15.13 3.96
N ARG A 578 35.61 15.93 2.89
CA ARG A 578 35.72 15.55 1.49
C ARG A 578 37.10 15.96 1.03
N MET A 579 37.84 15.00 0.49
CA MET A 579 39.18 15.28 0.00
C MET A 579 39.11 16.27 -1.17
N ALA A 580 39.86 17.36 -1.09
CA ALA A 580 40.08 18.23 -2.24
C ALA A 580 40.98 17.51 -3.24
N PRO A 581 40.73 17.66 -4.54
CA PRO A 581 41.37 16.81 -5.53
C PRO A 581 42.72 17.45 -5.88
N ASP A 582 43.80 16.66 -5.77
CA ASP A 582 45.16 17.18 -5.91
C ASP A 582 45.60 17.12 -7.37
N MET A 583 45.70 18.30 -8.00
CA MET A 583 46.19 18.43 -9.37
C MET A 583 47.49 19.24 -9.39
N VAL A 584 48.48 18.70 -10.10
CA VAL A 584 49.67 19.44 -10.49
C VAL A 584 49.38 20.11 -11.84
N THR A 585 49.15 21.42 -11.82
CA THR A 585 48.84 22.23 -13.01
C THR A 585 50.12 22.63 -13.76
N GLN A 586 50.04 22.76 -15.09
CA GLN A 586 51.15 23.26 -15.91
C GLN A 586 51.37 24.78 -15.73
N LYS A 587 52.58 25.27 -16.04
CA LYS A 587 52.92 26.72 -16.01
C LYS A 587 52.42 27.47 -17.27
N THR A 588 51.16 27.29 -17.66
CA THR A 588 50.51 28.05 -18.76
C THR A 588 49.56 29.10 -18.18
N ARG A 589 49.14 30.09 -18.98
CA ARG A 589 48.14 31.10 -18.54
C ARG A 589 46.83 30.43 -18.12
N GLU A 590 46.35 29.50 -18.94
CA GLU A 590 45.14 28.69 -18.68
C GLU A 590 45.34 27.79 -17.47
N GLY A 591 46.51 27.15 -17.34
CA GLY A 591 46.86 26.33 -16.18
C GLY A 591 46.91 27.11 -14.87
N ASN A 592 47.34 28.37 -14.91
CA ASN A 592 47.31 29.26 -13.75
C ASN A 592 45.87 29.63 -13.35
N PHE A 593 44.97 29.87 -14.31
CA PHE A 593 43.56 30.10 -14.01
C PHE A 593 42.90 28.86 -13.39
N VAL A 594 43.13 27.67 -13.96
CA VAL A 594 42.62 26.40 -13.39
C VAL A 594 43.19 26.16 -11.99
N LYS A 595 44.46 26.49 -11.75
CA LYS A 595 45.08 26.42 -10.42
C LYS A 595 44.39 27.35 -9.42
N ASP A 596 44.09 28.58 -9.83
CA ASP A 596 43.36 29.56 -9.01
C ASP A 596 41.95 29.02 -8.67
N ILE A 597 41.24 28.44 -9.64
CA ILE A 597 39.93 27.78 -9.45
C ILE A 597 39.99 26.61 -8.46
N ILE A 598 40.97 25.72 -8.59
CA ILE A 598 41.14 24.58 -7.67
C ILE A 598 41.45 25.07 -6.25
N GLN A 599 42.24 26.14 -6.13
CA GLN A 599 42.61 26.72 -4.84
C GLN A 599 41.41 27.35 -4.13
N ILE A 600 40.52 28.07 -4.83
CA ILE A 600 39.29 28.61 -4.23
C ILE A 600 38.28 27.51 -3.92
N ASN A 601 38.23 26.44 -4.70
CA ASN A 601 37.32 25.32 -4.46
C ASN A 601 37.61 24.61 -3.11
N LYS A 602 38.87 24.60 -2.67
CA LYS A 602 39.23 24.12 -1.32
C LYS A 602 38.51 24.93 -0.23
N MET A 603 38.37 26.24 -0.43
CA MET A 603 37.65 27.12 0.49
C MET A 603 36.13 26.89 0.44
N PHE A 604 35.57 26.60 -0.73
CA PHE A 604 34.14 26.30 -0.87
C PHE A 604 33.74 24.99 -0.18
N ARG A 605 34.65 24.00 -0.15
CA ARG A 605 34.40 22.70 0.48
C ARG A 605 34.51 22.74 2.00
N ASP A 606 35.46 23.50 2.55
CA ASP A 606 35.67 23.62 4.00
C ASP A 606 35.92 25.08 4.42
N PRO A 607 34.86 25.91 4.47
CA PRO A 607 34.99 27.30 4.88
C PRO A 607 35.32 27.46 6.37
N TYR A 608 34.92 26.50 7.22
CA TYR A 608 35.16 26.53 8.67
C TYR A 608 36.64 26.41 9.04
N TYR A 609 37.40 25.60 8.28
CA TYR A 609 38.85 25.52 8.46
C TYR A 609 39.52 26.90 8.44
N TYR A 610 39.06 27.80 7.58
CA TYR A 610 39.66 29.12 7.39
C TYR A 610 39.22 30.18 8.41
N LEU A 611 38.17 29.92 9.20
CA LEU A 611 37.74 30.81 10.29
C LEU A 611 38.75 30.84 11.44
N ARG A 612 39.49 29.75 11.65
CA ARG A 612 40.46 29.62 12.74
C ARG A 612 41.62 30.63 12.58
N PRO A 613 42.05 31.31 13.67
CA PRO A 613 43.12 32.32 13.61
C PRO A 613 44.42 31.85 12.94
N ASN A 614 44.81 30.60 13.17
CA ASN A 614 46.03 30.00 12.59
C ASN A 614 46.02 29.97 11.05
N ASN A 615 44.83 29.99 10.43
CA ASN A 615 44.64 29.82 9.00
C ASN A 615 44.32 31.14 8.27
N HIS A 616 44.25 32.27 8.97
CA HIS A 616 43.91 33.58 8.38
C HIS A 616 44.87 34.02 7.28
N SER A 617 46.16 33.63 7.36
CA SER A 617 47.14 33.89 6.30
C SER A 617 46.80 33.15 4.99
N ALA A 618 46.32 31.91 5.10
CA ALA A 618 45.85 31.14 3.93
C ALA A 618 44.52 31.71 3.40
N LEU A 619 43.63 32.14 4.30
CA LEU A 619 42.38 32.81 3.92
C LEU A 619 42.62 34.09 3.13
N SER A 620 43.55 34.96 3.57
CA SER A 620 43.89 36.19 2.86
C SER A 620 44.31 35.91 1.42
N LYS A 621 45.20 34.94 1.21
CA LYS A 621 45.65 34.54 -0.14
C LYS A 621 44.50 34.02 -0.98
N ASN A 622 43.62 33.20 -0.40
CA ASN A 622 42.47 32.64 -1.10
C ASN A 622 41.44 33.73 -1.48
N ILE A 623 41.23 34.75 -0.64
CA ILE A 623 40.33 35.87 -0.93
C ILE A 623 40.89 36.75 -2.06
N ASP A 624 42.20 37.00 -2.08
CA ASP A 624 42.84 37.73 -3.17
C ASP A 624 42.66 37.00 -4.53
N ILE A 625 42.86 35.68 -4.52
CA ILE A 625 42.63 34.82 -5.69
C ILE A 625 41.15 34.82 -6.08
N LEU A 626 40.24 34.70 -5.10
CA LEU A 626 38.79 34.72 -5.33
C LEU A 626 38.35 36.03 -5.98
N ASN A 627 38.86 37.17 -5.51
CA ASN A 627 38.55 38.47 -6.12
C ASN A 627 39.05 38.53 -7.57
N LYS A 628 40.26 38.06 -7.86
CA LYS A 628 40.79 37.98 -9.22
C LYS A 628 39.93 37.11 -10.14
N VAL A 629 39.50 35.94 -9.67
CA VAL A 629 38.61 35.04 -10.42
C VAL A 629 37.24 35.69 -10.65
N TYR A 630 36.66 36.31 -9.61
CA TYR A 630 35.37 37.01 -9.69
C TYR A 630 35.39 38.09 -10.78
N GLN A 631 36.41 38.96 -10.80
CA GLN A 631 36.53 40.01 -11.83
C GLN A 631 36.59 39.40 -13.24
N TYR A 632 37.40 38.35 -13.44
CA TYR A 632 37.48 37.67 -14.72
C TYR A 632 36.12 37.09 -15.17
N LEU A 633 35.39 36.42 -14.28
CA LEU A 633 34.09 35.83 -14.61
C LEU A 633 33.03 36.89 -14.96
N ILE A 634 33.01 38.01 -14.23
CA ILE A 634 32.11 39.13 -14.52
C ILE A 634 32.44 39.80 -15.85
N ASP A 635 33.72 39.98 -16.16
CA ASP A 635 34.14 40.55 -17.43
C ASP A 635 33.71 39.66 -18.62
N GLU A 636 33.89 38.33 -18.50
CA GLU A 636 33.46 37.38 -19.53
C GLU A 636 31.94 37.31 -19.69
N GLU A 637 31.18 37.34 -18.59
CA GLU A 637 29.71 37.43 -18.65
C GLU A 637 29.25 38.74 -19.29
N THR A 638 29.87 39.86 -18.92
CA THR A 638 29.55 41.17 -19.52
C THR A 638 29.84 41.16 -21.02
N LYS A 639 30.91 40.51 -21.47
CA LYS A 639 31.21 40.33 -22.91
C LYS A 639 30.18 39.45 -23.59
N TYR A 640 29.79 38.34 -22.97
CA TYR A 640 28.81 37.40 -23.51
C TYR A 640 27.45 38.07 -23.75
N TYR A 641 26.93 38.81 -22.78
CA TYR A 641 25.62 39.48 -22.93
C TYR A 641 25.64 40.75 -23.79
N ARG A 642 26.82 41.24 -24.19
CA ARG A 642 26.91 42.26 -25.25
C ARG A 642 26.61 41.68 -26.63
N THR A 643 26.90 40.40 -26.84
CA THR A 643 26.75 39.73 -28.13
C THR A 643 25.53 38.80 -28.18
N ALA A 644 25.14 38.21 -27.04
CA ALA A 644 24.00 37.32 -26.95
C ALA A 644 22.67 38.12 -26.86
N PRO A 645 21.59 37.65 -27.52
CA PRO A 645 20.27 38.25 -27.39
C PRO A 645 19.75 38.08 -25.95
N LYS A 646 19.11 39.12 -25.41
CA LYS A 646 18.46 39.05 -24.10
C LYS A 646 17.33 38.02 -24.16
N SER A 647 17.24 37.16 -23.14
CA SER A 647 16.13 36.22 -23.00
C SER A 647 14.83 36.99 -22.81
N ASP A 648 13.83 36.70 -23.65
CA ASP A 648 12.47 37.23 -23.46
C ASP A 648 11.78 36.45 -22.34
N ILE A 649 11.41 37.17 -21.28
CA ILE A 649 10.80 36.64 -20.06
C ILE A 649 9.38 36.14 -20.34
N PHE A 650 8.72 36.65 -21.38
CA PHE A 650 7.36 36.30 -21.76
C PHE A 650 7.31 35.31 -22.92
N ALA A 651 8.46 34.87 -23.44
CA ALA A 651 8.52 33.86 -24.47
C ALA A 651 7.98 32.53 -23.92
N ILE A 652 6.83 32.11 -24.46
CA ILE A 652 6.29 30.78 -24.20
C ILE A 652 7.26 29.79 -24.85
N PRO A 653 7.90 28.88 -24.09
CA PRO A 653 8.80 27.90 -24.68
C PRO A 653 8.00 27.05 -25.67
N THR A 654 8.51 26.95 -26.89
CA THR A 654 7.89 26.09 -27.90
C THR A 654 7.87 24.66 -27.37
N THR A 655 6.72 23.99 -27.48
CA THR A 655 6.64 22.59 -27.06
C THR A 655 7.65 21.77 -27.86
N PRO A 656 8.50 20.97 -27.21
CA PRO A 656 9.46 20.12 -27.92
C PRO A 656 8.69 19.23 -28.89
N THR A 657 9.19 19.11 -30.11
CA THR A 657 8.64 18.19 -31.12
C THR A 657 8.72 16.75 -30.62
N ASP A 658 7.86 15.85 -31.10
CA ASP A 658 7.87 14.45 -30.63
C ASP A 658 9.21 13.75 -30.87
N ALA A 659 9.93 14.13 -31.94
CA ALA A 659 11.28 13.68 -32.21
C ALA A 659 12.29 14.20 -31.17
N GLU A 660 12.18 15.47 -30.78
CA GLU A 660 12.98 16.03 -29.69
C GLU A 660 12.62 15.39 -28.35
N ARG A 661 11.35 15.11 -28.08
CA ARG A 661 10.92 14.40 -26.86
C ARG A 661 11.50 12.99 -26.81
N GLN A 662 11.46 12.23 -27.90
CA GLN A 662 12.06 10.91 -27.97
C GLN A 662 13.58 10.97 -27.79
N ASN A 663 14.25 11.92 -28.46
CA ASN A 663 15.69 12.10 -28.31
C ASN A 663 16.06 12.54 -26.90
N LEU A 664 15.29 13.44 -26.27
CA LEU A 664 15.47 13.85 -24.88
C LEU A 664 15.23 12.66 -23.94
N THR A 665 14.17 11.88 -24.13
CA THR A 665 13.90 10.67 -23.34
C THR A 665 15.03 9.66 -23.47
N GLU A 666 15.51 9.37 -24.67
CA GLU A 666 16.67 8.48 -24.87
C GLU A 666 17.96 9.05 -24.25
N LYS A 667 18.17 10.37 -24.36
CA LYS A 667 19.31 11.08 -23.78
C LYS A 667 19.27 11.07 -22.25
N TYR A 668 18.10 11.21 -21.64
CA TYR A 668 17.93 11.19 -20.19
C TYR A 668 17.95 9.77 -19.63
N ASN A 669 17.38 8.79 -20.35
CA ASN A 669 17.43 7.38 -19.96
C ASN A 669 18.87 6.82 -19.98
N LYS A 670 19.75 7.36 -20.83
CA LYS A 670 21.17 6.98 -20.89
C LYS A 670 22.07 7.83 -19.99
N LYS A 671 21.53 8.82 -19.28
CA LYS A 671 22.36 9.81 -18.59
C LYS A 671 22.86 9.26 -17.26
N MET A 672 24.11 8.85 -17.27
CA MET A 672 24.91 8.72 -16.07
C MET A 672 25.21 10.12 -15.55
N TYR A 673 24.72 10.46 -14.35
CA TYR A 673 25.03 11.74 -13.75
C TYR A 673 26.43 11.66 -13.14
N PHE A 674 27.41 12.22 -13.86
CA PHE A 674 28.70 12.55 -13.27
C PHE A 674 28.61 14.00 -12.78
N PRO A 675 28.88 14.29 -11.49
CA PRO A 675 28.97 15.66 -11.01
C PRO A 675 29.96 16.45 -11.89
N GLU A 676 29.61 17.68 -12.25
CA GLU A 676 30.39 18.54 -13.18
C GLU A 676 31.82 18.87 -12.68
N HIS A 677 32.16 18.40 -11.48
CA HIS A 677 33.46 18.56 -10.83
C HIS A 677 34.35 17.31 -10.92
N TYR A 678 33.90 16.25 -11.60
CA TYR A 678 34.65 14.99 -11.77
C TYR A 678 35.70 15.12 -12.87
N TRP A 679 36.89 14.56 -12.63
CA TRP A 679 38.05 14.70 -13.50
C TRP A 679 38.54 13.31 -13.93
N GLY A 680 38.76 13.10 -15.23
CA GLY A 680 39.10 11.80 -15.80
C GLY A 680 40.40 11.22 -15.25
N SER A 681 41.38 12.06 -14.95
CA SER A 681 42.67 11.66 -14.36
C SER A 681 42.55 11.02 -12.98
N GLN A 682 41.48 11.27 -12.22
CA GLN A 682 41.33 10.66 -10.90
C GLN A 682 40.79 9.22 -10.94
N PHE A 683 40.22 8.81 -12.08
CA PHE A 683 39.69 7.46 -12.29
C PHE A 683 40.73 6.49 -12.87
N GLU A 684 41.91 6.96 -13.27
CA GLU A 684 42.98 6.09 -13.76
C GLU A 684 43.73 5.39 -12.60
N GLU A 685 43.84 4.07 -12.67
CA GLU A 685 44.54 3.25 -11.66
C GLU A 685 46.03 3.63 -11.51
N LEU A 686 46.65 4.14 -12.59
CA LEU A 686 48.06 4.51 -12.64
C LEU A 686 48.26 5.97 -12.26
N LYS A 687 48.68 6.25 -11.02
CA LYS A 687 49.01 7.61 -10.54
C LYS A 687 50.29 8.22 -11.15
N LYS A 688 50.97 7.53 -12.07
CA LYS A 688 52.24 7.93 -12.69
C LYS A 688 52.36 7.32 -14.10
N GLY A 689 52.84 8.11 -15.07
CA GLY A 689 53.10 7.66 -16.45
C GLY A 689 52.63 8.68 -17.49
N ALA A 690 53.02 8.47 -18.75
CA ALA A 690 52.68 9.38 -19.85
C ALA A 690 51.16 9.45 -20.12
N SER A 691 50.45 8.32 -20.01
CA SER A 691 48.98 8.28 -20.15
C SER A 691 48.28 9.14 -19.09
N PHE A 692 48.74 9.07 -17.84
CA PHE A 692 48.18 9.85 -16.73
C PHE A 692 48.45 11.35 -16.88
N GLU A 693 49.63 11.73 -17.38
CA GLU A 693 49.93 13.13 -17.69
C GLU A 693 49.09 13.65 -18.87
N GLU A 694 48.79 12.80 -19.85
CA GLU A 694 47.90 13.13 -20.97
C GLU A 694 46.44 13.31 -20.50
N SER A 695 45.94 12.42 -19.64
CA SER A 695 44.59 12.53 -19.07
C SER A 695 44.43 13.77 -18.19
N LYS A 696 45.47 14.15 -17.43
CA LYS A 696 45.51 15.44 -16.71
C LYS A 696 45.44 16.64 -17.65
N ARG A 697 46.11 16.57 -18.80
CA ARG A 697 46.05 17.64 -19.80
C ARG A 697 44.63 17.75 -20.38
N LYS A 698 44.00 16.62 -20.70
CA LYS A 698 42.62 16.58 -21.17
C LYS A 698 41.65 17.18 -20.14
N ASP A 699 41.83 16.87 -18.86
CA ASP A 699 41.04 17.46 -17.77
C ASP A 699 41.22 18.97 -17.67
N GLN A 700 42.48 19.46 -17.74
CA GLN A 700 42.77 20.90 -17.67
C GLN A 700 42.12 21.65 -18.84
N ASP A 701 42.26 21.13 -20.06
CA ASP A 701 41.66 21.71 -21.26
C ASP A 701 40.13 21.66 -21.19
N TYR A 702 39.56 20.58 -20.68
CA TYR A 702 38.12 20.44 -20.47
C TYR A 702 37.57 21.46 -19.47
N ILE A 703 38.23 21.63 -18.32
CA ILE A 703 37.83 22.62 -17.31
C ILE A 703 37.87 24.02 -17.91
N TYR A 704 38.95 24.39 -18.58
CA TYR A 704 39.05 25.72 -19.17
C TYR A 704 37.94 25.95 -20.19
N LYS A 705 37.71 25.01 -21.11
CA LYS A 705 36.60 25.06 -22.08
C LYS A 705 35.21 25.09 -21.44
N SER A 706 35.02 24.47 -20.28
CA SER A 706 33.73 24.49 -19.59
C SER A 706 33.29 25.91 -19.19
N PHE A 707 34.26 26.81 -18.95
CA PHE A 707 33.99 28.23 -18.65
C PHE A 707 33.57 29.05 -19.87
N ASP A 708 33.61 28.50 -21.09
CA ASP A 708 33.04 29.15 -22.28
C ASP A 708 31.50 29.21 -22.19
N SER A 709 30.88 28.28 -21.45
CA SER A 709 29.46 28.27 -21.14
C SER A 709 29.10 29.27 -20.05
N THR A 710 28.09 30.12 -20.30
CA THR A 710 27.54 31.06 -19.30
C THR A 710 27.03 30.34 -18.05
N LYS A 711 26.40 29.16 -18.20
CA LYS A 711 25.86 28.40 -17.06
C LYS A 711 26.96 28.02 -16.06
N THR A 712 28.12 27.60 -16.55
CA THR A 712 29.28 27.28 -15.71
C THR A 712 29.74 28.53 -14.96
N ARG A 713 29.89 29.67 -15.66
CA ARG A 713 30.30 30.94 -15.04
C ARG A 713 29.31 31.40 -13.98
N GLN A 714 28.00 31.34 -14.27
CA GLN A 714 26.93 31.66 -13.32
C GLN A 714 26.95 30.75 -12.08
N MET A 715 27.18 29.45 -12.25
CA MET A 715 27.33 28.50 -11.13
C MET A 715 28.50 28.90 -10.22
N TRP A 716 29.68 29.20 -10.79
CA TRP A 716 30.84 29.63 -10.00
C TRP A 716 30.61 30.98 -9.32
N LEU A 717 29.94 31.92 -9.98
CA LEU A 717 29.57 33.21 -9.38
C LEU A 717 28.57 33.04 -8.22
N LEU A 718 27.62 32.09 -8.34
CA LEU A 718 26.71 31.74 -7.25
C LEU A 718 27.46 31.11 -6.06
N GLN A 719 28.43 30.21 -6.30
CA GLN A 719 29.26 29.65 -5.22
C GLN A 719 30.09 30.74 -4.52
N ILE A 720 30.66 31.67 -5.29
CA ILE A 720 31.36 32.85 -4.75
C ILE A 720 30.41 33.69 -3.89
N PHE A 721 29.18 33.94 -4.37
CA PHE A 721 28.17 34.69 -3.63
C PHE A 721 27.81 34.05 -2.29
N ILE A 722 27.55 32.73 -2.29
CA ILE A 722 27.20 31.98 -1.08
C ILE A 722 28.33 32.07 -0.05
N ILE A 723 29.58 31.88 -0.46
CA ILE A 723 30.73 31.93 0.45
C ILE A 723 31.01 33.34 0.95
N CYS A 724 30.86 34.36 0.11
CA CYS A 724 30.96 35.76 0.55
C CYS A 724 29.85 36.10 1.56
N SER A 725 28.63 35.61 1.32
CA SER A 725 27.49 35.78 2.23
C SER A 725 27.74 35.07 3.56
N PHE A 726 28.18 33.81 3.54
CA PHE A 726 28.52 33.03 4.73
C PHE A 726 29.54 33.75 5.63
N PHE A 727 30.66 34.21 5.07
CA PHE A 727 31.67 34.95 5.86
C PHE A 727 31.17 36.30 6.35
N TYR A 728 30.30 36.96 5.59
CA TYR A 728 29.70 38.25 5.97
C TYR A 728 28.68 38.09 7.11
N GLU A 729 27.82 37.07 7.09
CA GLU A 729 26.85 36.85 8.17
C GLU A 729 27.51 36.41 9.49
N LEU A 730 28.72 35.85 9.43
CA LEU A 730 29.48 35.43 10.61
C LEU A 730 30.15 36.59 11.37
N ILE A 731 29.97 37.85 10.98
CA ILE A 731 30.46 39.01 11.73
C ILE A 731 29.73 39.10 13.08
N PRO A 732 30.42 39.40 14.20
CA PRO A 732 29.78 39.55 15.51
C PRO A 732 28.63 40.57 15.56
N LYS A 733 28.71 41.66 14.79
CA LYS A 733 27.64 42.66 14.67
C LYS A 733 26.39 42.05 14.03
N ASN A 734 26.53 41.44 12.86
CA ASN A 734 25.43 40.82 12.13
C ASN A 734 24.80 39.67 12.91
N LYS A 735 25.61 38.84 13.60
CA LYS A 735 25.10 37.80 14.52
C LYS A 735 24.13 38.38 15.55
N ARG A 736 24.46 39.53 16.15
CA ARG A 736 23.61 40.18 17.16
C ARG A 736 22.35 40.79 16.55
N GLU A 737 22.46 41.40 15.37
CA GLU A 737 21.31 41.95 14.65
C GLU A 737 20.37 40.83 14.22
N PHE A 738 20.90 39.77 13.61
CA PHE A 738 20.16 38.59 13.20
C PHE A 738 19.42 37.90 14.37
N LEU A 739 20.10 37.68 15.50
CA LEU A 739 19.46 37.10 16.70
C LEU A 739 18.31 37.98 17.23
N LYS A 740 18.42 39.30 17.10
CA LYS A 740 17.33 40.23 17.44
C LYS A 740 16.18 40.14 16.44
N GLU A 741 16.46 40.08 15.14
CA GLU A 741 15.44 39.96 14.09
C GLU A 741 14.57 38.72 14.27
N ILE A 742 15.17 37.59 14.68
CA ILE A 742 14.44 36.33 14.91
C ILE A 742 13.83 36.22 16.32
N ASN A 743 13.87 37.27 17.15
CA ASN A 743 13.44 37.26 18.55
C ASN A 743 14.10 36.16 19.41
N ALA A 744 15.34 35.77 19.07
CA ALA A 744 16.07 34.78 19.86
C ALA A 744 16.62 35.42 21.15
N PRO A 745 16.58 34.70 22.29
CA PRO A 745 17.26 35.12 23.51
C PRO A 745 18.76 35.37 23.29
N ALA A 746 19.31 36.39 23.95
CA ALA A 746 20.71 36.81 23.77
C ALA A 746 21.76 35.75 24.17
N ASN A 747 21.36 34.70 24.89
CA ASN A 747 22.20 33.57 25.27
C ASN A 747 22.26 32.47 24.20
N VAL A 748 21.47 32.54 23.13
CA VAL A 748 21.51 31.57 22.02
C VAL A 748 22.84 31.71 21.29
N LYS A 749 23.60 30.62 21.24
CA LYS A 749 24.89 30.58 20.56
C LYS A 749 24.67 30.51 19.05
N HIS A 750 25.33 31.39 18.31
CA HIS A 750 25.41 31.28 16.86
C HIS A 750 26.28 30.06 16.45
N ILE A 751 26.25 29.69 15.17
CA ILE A 751 26.94 28.51 14.60
C ILE A 751 28.43 28.40 14.98
N SER A 752 29.14 29.53 15.03
CA SER A 752 30.55 29.61 15.45
C SER A 752 30.82 30.95 16.10
N ASP A 753 31.73 30.99 17.08
CA ASP A 753 32.22 32.23 17.70
C ASP A 753 33.38 32.85 16.91
N ASP A 754 34.02 32.08 16.03
CA ASP A 754 35.13 32.55 15.19
C ASP A 754 34.65 33.57 14.14
N PHE A 755 35.53 34.50 13.77
CA PHE A 755 35.26 35.55 12.80
C PHE A 755 36.52 35.88 11.98
N ILE A 756 36.29 36.55 10.84
CA ILE A 756 37.35 36.95 9.90
C ILE A 756 37.88 38.36 10.20
N PRO A 757 39.15 38.68 9.85
CA PRO A 757 39.68 40.04 9.96
C PRO A 757 38.92 41.07 9.12
N GLU A 758 38.65 42.26 9.67
CA GLU A 758 37.86 43.33 9.03
C GLU A 758 38.40 43.77 7.65
N ARG A 759 39.73 43.74 7.45
CA ARG A 759 40.35 44.08 6.17
C ARG A 759 39.82 43.23 5.02
N LEU A 760 39.63 41.93 5.26
CA LEU A 760 39.19 40.97 4.24
C LEU A 760 37.68 41.09 3.99
N LEU A 761 36.93 41.55 4.99
CA LEU A 761 35.49 41.69 4.93
C LEU A 761 35.04 42.70 3.87
N ASN A 762 35.75 43.82 3.73
CA ASN A 762 35.43 44.84 2.74
C ASN A 762 35.46 44.29 1.31
N ILE A 763 36.38 43.37 1.01
CA ILE A 763 36.48 42.71 -0.30
C ILE A 763 35.25 41.82 -0.52
N LEU A 764 34.92 40.98 0.47
CA LEU A 764 33.78 40.04 0.38
C LEU A 764 32.43 40.77 0.26
N TYR A 765 32.23 41.82 1.06
CA TYR A 765 31.03 42.66 1.00
C TYR A 765 30.90 43.34 -0.37
N LYS A 766 32.00 43.89 -0.89
CA LYS A 766 32.03 44.49 -2.22
C LYS A 766 31.61 43.48 -3.29
N ILE A 767 32.14 42.25 -3.25
CA ILE A 767 31.77 41.18 -4.19
C ILE A 767 30.27 40.84 -4.07
N LYS A 768 29.76 40.61 -2.85
CA LYS A 768 28.34 40.29 -2.59
C LYS A 768 27.41 41.35 -3.18
N ARG A 769 27.72 42.63 -2.94
CA ARG A 769 26.93 43.78 -3.42
C ARG A 769 27.07 44.00 -4.93
N ASP A 770 28.29 43.98 -5.44
CA ASP A 770 28.56 44.32 -6.84
C ASP A 770 28.01 43.23 -7.77
N LEU A 771 28.03 41.95 -7.38
CA LEU A 771 27.49 40.86 -8.19
C LEU A 771 26.00 41.07 -8.51
N THR A 772 25.18 41.31 -7.49
CA THR A 772 23.73 41.52 -7.67
C THR A 772 23.45 42.78 -8.50
N ARG A 773 24.21 43.86 -8.28
CA ARG A 773 24.09 45.13 -9.02
C ARG A 773 24.47 44.99 -10.49
N VAL A 774 25.59 44.33 -10.80
CA VAL A 774 26.08 44.15 -12.16
C VAL A 774 25.11 43.27 -12.95
N TYR A 775 24.68 42.15 -12.35
CA TYR A 775 23.71 41.27 -13.01
C TYR A 775 22.35 41.93 -13.22
N ARG A 776 21.92 42.86 -12.37
CA ARG A 776 20.67 43.60 -12.60
C ARG A 776 20.64 44.30 -13.97
N ASN A 777 21.79 44.71 -14.49
CA ASN A 777 21.90 45.37 -15.80
C ASN A 777 22.06 44.38 -16.96
N ILE A 778 22.58 43.19 -16.68
CA ILE A 778 22.93 42.16 -17.66
C ILE A 778 21.80 41.13 -17.79
N ASP A 779 21.46 40.48 -16.68
CA ASP A 779 20.40 39.47 -16.54
C ASP A 779 19.62 39.70 -15.23
N THR A 780 18.44 40.30 -15.40
CA THR A 780 17.53 40.63 -14.29
C THR A 780 17.02 39.39 -13.56
N GLN A 781 16.85 38.26 -14.25
CA GLN A 781 16.32 37.03 -13.66
C GLN A 781 17.34 36.39 -12.73
N PHE A 782 18.60 36.30 -13.16
CA PHE A 782 19.66 35.80 -12.31
C PHE A 782 19.89 36.69 -11.08
N SER A 783 19.85 38.03 -11.26
CA SER A 783 19.94 38.96 -10.13
C SER A 783 18.80 38.76 -9.12
N TYR A 784 17.56 38.60 -9.59
CA TYR A 784 16.39 38.34 -8.74
C TYR A 784 16.50 36.99 -8.01
N LEU A 785 16.97 35.94 -8.69
CA LEU A 785 17.24 34.63 -8.07
C LEU A 785 18.22 34.75 -6.91
N VAL A 786 19.36 35.41 -7.12
CA VAL A 786 20.40 35.60 -6.09
C VAL A 786 19.86 36.39 -4.89
N GLN A 787 19.08 37.44 -5.12
CA GLN A 787 18.44 38.22 -4.06
C GLN A 787 17.43 37.38 -3.26
N THR A 788 16.61 36.60 -3.96
CA THR A 788 15.61 35.72 -3.32
C THR A 788 16.28 34.64 -2.48
N ILE A 789 17.35 34.01 -2.99
CA ILE A 789 18.15 33.04 -2.22
C ILE A 789 18.67 33.67 -0.94
N SER A 790 19.25 34.88 -1.02
CA SER A 790 19.77 35.59 0.15
C SER A 790 18.69 35.90 1.18
N HIS A 791 17.47 36.22 0.76
CA HIS A 791 16.36 36.48 1.67
C HIS A 791 15.88 35.17 2.34
N SER A 792 15.67 34.12 1.55
CA SER A 792 15.27 32.80 2.07
C SER A 792 16.29 32.18 3.02
N GLU A 793 17.58 32.46 2.82
CA GLU A 793 18.66 31.98 3.69
C GLU A 793 18.48 32.47 5.13
N SER A 794 18.04 33.72 5.32
CA SER A 794 17.83 34.29 6.66
C SER A 794 16.79 33.51 7.47
N PHE A 795 15.69 33.10 6.84
CA PHE A 795 14.67 32.24 7.47
C PHE A 795 15.24 30.86 7.82
N TRP A 796 16.00 30.26 6.90
CA TRP A 796 16.64 28.96 7.13
C TRP A 796 17.63 29.00 8.29
N TRP A 797 18.47 30.04 8.36
CA TRP A 797 19.37 30.24 9.49
C TRP A 797 18.63 30.47 10.81
N GLY A 798 17.49 31.16 10.76
CA GLY A 798 16.66 31.44 11.93
C GLY A 798 16.09 30.15 12.52
N TRP A 799 15.61 29.28 11.63
CA TRP A 799 15.22 27.93 11.99
C TRP A 799 16.38 27.10 12.55
N LEU A 800 17.54 27.10 11.90
CA LEU A 800 18.65 26.25 12.33
C LEU A 800 19.19 26.65 13.72
N ILE A 801 19.31 27.95 13.96
CA ILE A 801 19.93 28.51 15.17
C ILE A 801 18.95 28.52 16.34
N TYR A 802 17.72 28.99 16.14
CA TYR A 802 16.72 29.13 17.21
C TYR A 802 15.60 28.09 17.13
N GLY A 803 15.19 27.69 15.92
CA GLY A 803 14.20 26.62 15.69
C GLY A 803 12.78 26.97 16.11
N LYS A 804 12.55 28.23 16.51
CA LYS A 804 11.29 28.70 17.04
C LYS A 804 10.88 29.97 16.30
N ASP A 805 9.57 30.14 16.17
CA ASP A 805 8.94 31.36 15.70
C ASP A 805 9.04 32.46 16.78
N THR A 806 8.73 33.68 16.39
CA THR A 806 8.56 34.88 17.22
C THR A 806 7.71 34.66 18.47
N SER A 807 6.77 33.70 18.44
CA SER A 807 5.92 33.30 19.57
C SER A 807 6.55 32.24 20.50
N GLY A 808 7.78 31.80 20.25
CA GLY A 808 8.49 30.77 21.03
C GLY A 808 8.03 29.32 20.75
N LYS A 809 7.12 29.12 19.78
CA LYS A 809 6.69 27.81 19.29
C LYS A 809 7.67 27.28 18.24
N PRO A 810 7.80 25.95 18.06
CA PRO A 810 8.65 25.40 17.00
C PRO A 810 8.19 25.88 15.62
N MET A 811 9.14 26.21 14.73
CA MET A 811 8.87 26.88 13.46
C MET A 811 8.14 25.98 12.46
N PHE A 812 8.46 24.68 12.44
CA PHE A 812 7.88 23.68 11.53
C PHE A 812 7.17 22.56 12.27
N ALA A 813 6.65 22.81 13.48
CA ALA A 813 5.76 21.86 14.12
C ALA A 813 4.63 21.54 13.14
N ASP A 814 4.42 20.24 12.85
CA ASP A 814 3.32 19.77 12.02
C ASP A 814 2.02 20.27 12.63
N ARG A 815 1.53 21.40 12.12
CA ARG A 815 0.18 21.87 12.40
C ARG A 815 -0.72 21.03 11.52
N TYR A 816 -0.97 19.79 11.93
CA TYR A 816 -2.16 19.09 11.47
C TYR A 816 -3.32 20.00 11.83
N LEU A 817 -3.89 20.69 10.83
CA LEU A 817 -5.08 21.49 11.06
C LEU A 817 -6.15 20.52 11.52
N SER A 818 -6.57 20.66 12.78
CA SER A 818 -7.69 19.87 13.27
C SER A 818 -8.94 20.23 12.46
N GLN A 819 -9.92 19.32 12.41
CA GLN A 819 -11.20 19.63 11.81
C GLN A 819 -11.86 20.86 12.46
N ASP A 820 -11.58 21.07 13.75
CA ASP A 820 -12.03 22.22 14.53
C ASP A 820 -11.31 23.51 14.09
N ASP A 821 -10.02 23.46 13.80
CA ASP A 821 -9.27 24.60 13.26
C ASP A 821 -9.71 24.96 11.84
N LEU A 822 -10.03 23.95 11.02
CA LEU A 822 -10.56 24.15 9.66
C LEU A 822 -11.95 24.79 9.70
N THR A 823 -12.81 24.36 10.62
CA THR A 823 -14.14 24.95 10.78
C THR A 823 -14.04 26.39 11.32
N LEU A 824 -13.21 26.64 12.32
CA LEU A 824 -12.91 27.99 12.83
C LEU A 824 -12.36 28.91 11.73
N THR A 825 -11.45 28.40 10.90
CA THR A 825 -10.88 29.18 9.80
C THR A 825 -11.92 29.43 8.72
N ALA A 826 -12.77 28.46 8.40
CA ALA A 826 -13.87 28.62 7.45
C ALA A 826 -14.93 29.62 7.95
N GLU A 827 -15.21 29.65 9.26
CA GLU A 827 -16.07 30.64 9.90
C GLU A 827 -15.45 32.04 9.83
N LYS A 828 -14.19 32.20 10.23
CA LYS A 828 -13.46 33.47 10.09
C LYS A 828 -13.42 33.96 8.65
N LEU A 829 -13.24 33.05 7.68
CA LEU A 829 -13.16 33.39 6.28
C LEU A 829 -14.53 33.79 5.69
N LYS A 830 -15.64 33.24 6.22
CA LYS A 830 -17.00 33.72 5.92
C LYS A 830 -17.25 35.13 6.45
N ASP A 831 -16.72 35.46 7.63
CA ASP A 831 -16.83 36.80 8.21
C ASP A 831 -16.02 37.83 7.41
N VAL A 832 -14.81 37.45 6.96
CA VAL A 832 -13.94 38.30 6.14
C VAL A 832 -14.49 38.48 4.72
N ILE A 833 -14.99 37.41 4.11
CA ILE A 833 -15.57 37.43 2.76
C ILE A 833 -17.10 37.38 2.86
N SER A 834 -17.70 38.46 3.37
CA SER A 834 -19.15 38.61 3.27
C SER A 834 -19.55 38.79 1.80
N PHE A 835 -20.16 37.77 1.20
CA PHE A 835 -20.83 37.95 -0.08
C PHE A 835 -21.95 38.97 0.11
N ARG A 836 -21.85 40.12 -0.58
CA ARG A 836 -22.93 41.11 -0.57
C ARG A 836 -24.12 40.54 -1.33
N ASP A 837 -25.09 39.97 -0.61
CA ASP A 837 -26.35 39.46 -1.19
C ASP A 837 -27.19 40.58 -1.83
N LYS A 838 -26.99 41.83 -1.40
CA LYS A 838 -27.69 42.99 -1.94
C LYS A 838 -26.94 43.52 -3.17
N ARG A 839 -27.50 43.28 -4.36
CA ARG A 839 -27.09 43.98 -5.58
C ARG A 839 -27.47 45.46 -5.49
N TYR A 840 -26.60 46.32 -6.01
CA TYR A 840 -26.86 47.76 -6.11
C TYR A 840 -28.07 48.01 -7.04
N PHE A 841 -28.86 49.06 -6.78
CA PHE A 841 -30.07 49.38 -7.58
C PHE A 841 -29.79 49.65 -9.06
N ASN A 842 -28.55 49.98 -9.41
CA ASN A 842 -28.16 50.16 -10.80
C ASN A 842 -28.07 48.81 -11.51
N THR A 843 -28.90 48.67 -12.55
CA THR A 843 -28.91 47.49 -13.43
C THR A 843 -27.58 47.32 -14.18
N PHE A 844 -26.86 48.41 -14.45
CA PHE A 844 -25.54 48.40 -15.09
C PHE A 844 -24.47 49.00 -14.19
N ALA A 845 -23.20 48.66 -14.46
CA ALA A 845 -22.04 48.96 -13.62
C ALA A 845 -21.92 50.42 -13.16
N THR A 846 -22.37 51.40 -13.96
CA THR A 846 -22.37 52.81 -13.60
C THR A 846 -23.74 53.47 -13.79
N PRO A 847 -24.06 54.54 -13.02
CA PRO A 847 -25.27 55.33 -13.22
C PRO A 847 -25.33 55.99 -14.62
N GLN A 848 -24.18 56.33 -15.21
CA GLN A 848 -24.13 56.95 -16.54
C GLN A 848 -24.51 55.94 -17.63
N LEU A 849 -23.99 54.71 -17.53
CA LEU A 849 -24.34 53.64 -18.46
C LEU A 849 -25.81 53.26 -18.31
N SER A 850 -26.30 53.13 -17.08
CA SER A 850 -27.72 52.88 -16.81
C SER A 850 -28.63 53.97 -17.39
N ARG A 851 -28.23 55.24 -17.31
CA ARG A 851 -28.96 56.35 -17.94
C ARG A 851 -28.95 56.26 -19.46
N ARG A 852 -27.81 55.97 -20.08
CA ARG A 852 -27.69 55.79 -21.54
C ARG A 852 -28.55 54.65 -22.05
N MET A 853 -28.53 53.50 -21.37
CA MET A 853 -29.33 52.33 -21.75
C MET A 853 -30.83 52.54 -21.54
N LYS A 854 -31.24 53.52 -20.72
CA LYS A 854 -32.64 53.91 -20.52
C LYS A 854 -33.16 54.92 -21.56
N VAL A 855 -32.31 55.45 -22.44
CA VAL A 855 -32.76 56.36 -23.50
C VAL A 855 -33.60 55.57 -24.51
N GLU A 856 -34.86 55.93 -24.63
CA GLU A 856 -35.80 55.29 -25.56
C GLU A 856 -35.38 55.55 -27.02
N THR A 857 -35.11 54.48 -27.75
CA THR A 857 -34.80 54.51 -29.19
C THR A 857 -35.97 53.93 -29.99
N GLY A 858 -36.33 54.57 -31.11
CA GLY A 858 -37.44 54.09 -31.95
C GLY A 858 -37.69 54.94 -33.20
N MET A 859 -38.19 54.29 -34.26
CA MET A 859 -38.47 54.92 -35.56
C MET A 859 -39.49 56.08 -35.46
N SER A 860 -40.38 56.01 -34.47
CA SER A 860 -41.37 57.06 -34.18
C SER A 860 -40.74 58.39 -33.75
N LYS A 861 -39.56 58.36 -33.11
CA LYS A 861 -38.85 59.58 -32.65
C LYS A 861 -38.00 60.25 -33.75
N LEU A 862 -37.85 59.63 -34.92
CA LEU A 862 -37.05 60.13 -36.04
C LEU A 862 -37.85 60.94 -37.08
N LYS A 863 -39.18 61.01 -36.96
CA LYS A 863 -40.01 61.81 -37.87
C LYS A 863 -40.05 63.26 -37.38
N THR A 864 -39.14 64.09 -37.86
CA THR A 864 -39.23 65.56 -37.75
C THR A 864 -39.54 66.13 -39.12
N ASP A 865 -40.66 66.85 -39.25
CA ASP A 865 -41.03 67.54 -40.48
C ASP A 865 -40.05 68.71 -40.74
N LEU A 866 -39.38 68.69 -41.90
CA LEU A 866 -38.44 69.73 -42.30
C LEU A 866 -39.23 70.97 -42.77
N VAL A 867 -39.26 72.02 -41.95
CA VAL A 867 -39.80 73.34 -42.33
C VAL A 867 -38.72 74.11 -43.09
N THR A 868 -38.95 74.42 -44.36
CA THR A 868 -38.11 75.33 -45.17
C THR A 868 -38.50 76.78 -44.87
N VAL A 869 -37.54 77.62 -44.46
CA VAL A 869 -37.77 79.02 -44.06
C VAL A 869 -37.12 79.94 -45.08
N ASP A 870 -37.91 80.72 -45.82
CA ASP A 870 -37.39 81.64 -46.84
C ASP A 870 -36.82 82.93 -46.21
N HIS A 871 -35.49 83.08 -46.25
CA HIS A 871 -34.76 84.22 -45.69
C HIS A 871 -34.62 85.44 -46.64
N GLY A 872 -35.27 85.44 -47.81
CA GLY A 872 -35.09 86.49 -48.83
C GLY A 872 -35.46 87.92 -48.37
N ASP A 873 -36.52 88.06 -47.59
CA ASP A 873 -36.99 89.38 -47.09
C ASP A 873 -36.04 89.96 -46.03
N GLU A 874 -35.50 89.12 -45.13
CA GLU A 874 -34.54 89.52 -44.10
C GLU A 874 -33.22 89.99 -44.72
N ILE A 875 -32.75 89.31 -45.77
CA ILE A 875 -31.55 89.69 -46.52
C ILE A 875 -31.72 91.06 -47.16
N SER A 876 -32.91 91.34 -47.73
CA SER A 876 -33.20 92.63 -48.39
C SER A 876 -33.17 93.79 -47.40
N GLN A 877 -33.75 93.60 -46.20
CA GLN A 877 -33.71 94.60 -45.12
C GLN A 877 -32.29 94.85 -44.61
N LEU A 878 -31.46 93.81 -44.50
CA LEU A 878 -30.08 93.97 -44.09
C LEU A 878 -29.24 94.67 -45.16
N ASN A 879 -29.51 94.43 -46.45
CA ASN A 879 -28.85 95.16 -47.54
C ASN A 879 -29.16 96.67 -47.51
N GLU A 880 -30.40 97.08 -47.19
CA GLU A 880 -30.73 98.50 -46.99
C GLU A 880 -29.98 99.12 -45.79
N LYS A 881 -29.83 98.37 -44.69
CA LYS A 881 -29.06 98.84 -43.52
C LYS A 881 -27.57 99.01 -43.84
N ILE A 882 -27.00 98.08 -44.59
CA ILE A 882 -25.60 98.17 -45.06
C ILE A 882 -25.42 99.38 -45.99
N ALA A 883 -26.36 99.63 -46.90
CA ALA A 883 -26.33 100.80 -47.78
C ALA A 883 -26.38 102.14 -47.01
N ASN A 884 -27.00 102.15 -45.82
CA ASN A 884 -27.04 103.30 -44.93
C ASN A 884 -25.80 103.44 -44.01
N GLY A 885 -24.77 102.59 -44.20
CA GLY A 885 -23.47 102.71 -43.53
C GLY A 885 -23.27 101.84 -42.28
N ASP A 886 -24.18 100.91 -41.98
CA ASP A 886 -24.05 99.98 -40.86
C ASP A 886 -23.25 98.73 -41.27
N THR A 887 -21.98 98.66 -40.86
CA THR A 887 -21.08 97.54 -41.16
C THR A 887 -21.35 96.29 -40.32
N SER A 888 -22.09 96.41 -39.21
CA SER A 888 -22.39 95.27 -38.32
C SER A 888 -23.43 94.32 -38.93
N ALA A 889 -24.30 94.82 -39.82
CA ALA A 889 -25.31 94.02 -40.51
C ALA A 889 -24.75 93.10 -41.62
N MET A 890 -23.46 93.24 -41.97
CA MET A 890 -22.83 92.45 -43.03
C MET A 890 -22.74 90.96 -42.71
N GLU A 891 -22.32 90.59 -41.50
CA GLU A 891 -22.11 89.18 -41.10
C GLU A 891 -23.44 88.43 -41.03
N ASP A 892 -24.47 89.00 -40.41
CA ASP A 892 -25.80 88.39 -40.32
C ASP A 892 -26.42 88.19 -41.70
N ARG A 893 -26.24 89.17 -42.59
CA ARG A 893 -26.68 89.08 -43.99
C ARG A 893 -25.93 87.98 -44.73
N ASP A 894 -24.63 87.80 -44.52
CA ASP A 894 -23.86 86.71 -45.14
C ASP A 894 -24.31 85.33 -44.65
N ILE A 895 -24.60 85.17 -43.35
CA ILE A 895 -25.07 83.91 -42.78
C ILE A 895 -26.46 83.56 -43.31
N LEU A 896 -27.38 84.53 -43.36
CA LEU A 896 -28.72 84.33 -43.90
C LEU A 896 -28.70 84.12 -45.42
N LEU A 897 -27.85 84.86 -46.14
CA LEU A 897 -27.62 84.65 -47.56
C LEU A 897 -27.04 83.25 -47.81
N TRP A 898 -26.10 82.76 -46.99
CA TRP A 898 -25.59 81.40 -47.13
C TRP A 898 -26.67 80.35 -46.90
N LYS A 899 -27.55 80.52 -45.89
CA LYS A 899 -28.69 79.63 -45.65
C LYS A 899 -29.68 79.67 -46.81
N HIS A 900 -30.04 80.86 -47.28
CA HIS A 900 -30.93 81.06 -48.43
C HIS A 900 -30.35 80.47 -49.72
N LEU A 901 -29.07 80.70 -50.01
CA LEU A 901 -28.36 80.11 -51.15
C LEU A 901 -28.27 78.58 -51.01
N LYS A 902 -28.07 78.03 -49.80
CA LYS A 902 -28.04 76.58 -49.57
C LYS A 902 -29.40 75.92 -49.84
N GLU A 903 -30.49 76.59 -49.50
CA GLU A 903 -31.86 76.13 -49.83
C GLU A 903 -32.18 76.32 -51.32
N ALA A 904 -31.92 77.52 -51.88
CA ALA A 904 -32.11 77.81 -53.29
C ALA A 904 -31.26 76.93 -54.21
N ARG A 905 -30.11 76.42 -53.73
CA ARG A 905 -29.30 75.41 -54.42
C ARG A 905 -30.10 74.17 -54.79
N ARG A 906 -31.05 73.76 -53.95
CA ARG A 906 -31.87 72.56 -54.15
C ARG A 906 -32.92 72.77 -55.23
N ASP A 907 -33.58 73.93 -55.23
CA ASP A 907 -34.76 74.16 -56.06
C ASP A 907 -34.50 75.00 -57.33
N LYS A 908 -33.44 75.83 -57.33
CA LYS A 908 -33.17 76.86 -58.35
C LYS A 908 -31.68 76.94 -58.74
N TRP A 909 -31.00 75.79 -58.81
CA TRP A 909 -29.56 75.66 -59.13
C TRP A 909 -29.13 76.37 -60.43
N LEU A 910 -29.94 76.28 -61.50
CA LEU A 910 -29.58 76.86 -62.80
C LEU A 910 -29.62 78.40 -62.81
N SER A 911 -30.45 79.01 -61.96
CA SER A 911 -30.49 80.46 -61.75
C SER A 911 -29.57 80.93 -60.61
N PHE A 912 -28.77 80.04 -60.03
CA PHE A 912 -27.86 80.39 -58.94
C PHE A 912 -26.85 81.47 -59.37
N GLY A 913 -26.39 81.43 -60.62
CA GLY A 913 -25.46 82.42 -61.17
C GLY A 913 -26.04 83.83 -61.26
N THR A 914 -27.36 84.00 -61.37
CA THR A 914 -28.00 85.33 -61.36
C THR A 914 -28.24 85.87 -59.96
N MET A 915 -28.17 85.02 -58.93
CA MET A 915 -28.31 85.42 -57.53
C MET A 915 -26.99 85.90 -56.90
N LEU A 916 -25.86 85.71 -57.60
CA LEU A 916 -24.53 86.14 -57.16
C LEU A 916 -24.17 87.47 -57.85
N THR A 917 -24.24 88.59 -57.12
CA THR A 917 -23.78 89.89 -57.62
C THR A 917 -22.31 90.13 -57.27
N LYS A 918 -21.61 90.95 -58.07
CA LYS A 918 -20.17 91.20 -57.95
C LYS A 918 -19.79 91.88 -56.61
N ASP A 919 -20.76 92.54 -55.99
CA ASP A 919 -20.65 93.22 -54.69
C ASP A 919 -20.68 92.23 -53.50
N MET A 920 -20.93 90.93 -53.76
CA MET A 920 -20.95 89.86 -52.77
C MET A 920 -19.56 89.22 -52.53
N PHE A 921 -18.49 89.75 -53.15
CA PHE A 921 -17.13 89.26 -52.98
C PHE A 921 -16.21 90.39 -52.43
N PRO A 922 -15.43 90.14 -51.37
CA PRO A 922 -14.59 91.16 -50.75
C PRO A 922 -13.45 91.64 -51.66
N ILE A 923 -13.13 92.94 -51.61
CA ILE A 923 -12.04 93.59 -52.35
C ILE A 923 -10.73 93.44 -51.54
N ASP A 924 -9.68 92.91 -52.17
CA ASP A 924 -8.34 92.75 -51.55
C ASP A 924 -7.68 94.12 -51.28
N GLU A 925 -7.43 94.46 -50.01
CA GLU A 925 -6.54 95.58 -49.65
C GLU A 925 -5.08 95.11 -49.42
N PRO A 926 -4.07 95.85 -49.90
CA PRO A 926 -2.66 95.46 -49.82
C PRO A 926 -2.05 95.72 -48.44
N LYS A 927 -1.28 94.75 -47.95
CA LYS A 927 -0.52 94.74 -46.68
C LYS A 927 0.45 95.93 -46.58
N LYS A 928 0.44 96.64 -45.43
CA LYS A 928 1.53 97.55 -45.02
C LYS A 928 2.48 96.86 -44.03
N GLU A 929 3.77 97.04 -44.29
CA GLU A 929 4.90 96.60 -43.46
C GLU A 929 5.08 97.43 -42.17
N PRO A 930 5.83 96.91 -41.17
CA PRO A 930 5.87 97.42 -39.80
C PRO A 930 7.01 98.42 -39.57
N ASP A 931 6.84 99.35 -38.63
CA ASP A 931 7.97 100.01 -37.94
C ASP A 931 7.56 100.59 -36.56
N ASP A 932 8.18 100.00 -35.54
CA ASP A 932 8.99 100.55 -34.44
C ASP A 932 8.56 101.69 -33.49
N ASN A 933 8.97 101.47 -32.22
CA ASN A 933 9.15 102.36 -31.07
C ASN A 933 8.02 102.58 -30.03
N GLY A 934 8.36 102.26 -28.76
CA GLY A 934 8.11 103.16 -27.63
C GLY A 934 7.39 102.58 -26.41
N GLU A 935 8.14 102.43 -25.32
CA GLU A 935 7.72 102.03 -23.96
C GLU A 935 6.58 102.89 -23.35
N HIS A 936 5.71 102.27 -22.54
CA HIS A 936 5.57 102.58 -21.10
C HIS A 936 4.51 101.71 -20.39
N MET A 937 4.92 101.10 -19.29
CA MET A 937 4.06 100.58 -18.20
C MET A 937 3.39 101.73 -17.42
N LYS A 938 2.17 101.48 -16.90
CA LYS A 938 1.70 101.64 -15.49
C LYS A 938 0.17 101.55 -15.43
N GLU A 939 -0.41 100.55 -14.77
CA GLU A 939 -0.76 100.40 -13.32
C GLU A 939 -2.26 100.65 -13.06
N HIS A 940 -2.92 99.62 -12.50
CA HIS A 940 -3.98 99.59 -11.46
C HIS A 940 -5.21 100.53 -11.57
N GLN A 941 -6.47 100.17 -11.22
CA GLN A 941 -7.00 99.19 -10.28
C GLN A 941 -8.55 99.12 -10.39
N GLU A 942 -9.09 97.95 -10.04
CA GLU A 942 -10.33 97.70 -9.27
C GLU A 942 -11.78 97.84 -9.82
N ASN A 943 -12.48 96.69 -9.71
CA ASN A 943 -13.90 96.46 -9.31
C ASN A 943 -14.99 96.86 -10.33
N THR A 944 -16.01 96.06 -10.65
CA THR A 944 -16.69 94.93 -9.97
C THR A 944 -17.64 94.23 -10.97
N ASP A 945 -17.97 92.96 -10.66
CA ASP A 945 -19.17 92.19 -11.00
C ASP A 945 -19.33 91.49 -12.38
N GLY A 946 -19.43 90.15 -12.31
CA GLY A 946 -20.56 89.44 -12.93
C GLY A 946 -20.26 88.42 -14.06
N GLU A 947 -19.98 87.18 -13.67
CA GLU A 947 -20.40 85.91 -14.31
C GLU A 947 -20.05 85.59 -15.79
N THR A 948 -19.14 84.63 -16.00
CA THR A 948 -19.42 83.25 -16.51
C THR A 948 -18.20 82.58 -17.19
N ASN A 949 -17.49 81.79 -16.40
CA ASN A 949 -17.00 80.42 -16.66
C ASN A 949 -16.75 79.91 -18.11
N LYS A 950 -15.46 79.74 -18.48
CA LYS A 950 -14.91 78.54 -19.20
C LYS A 950 -13.38 78.59 -19.35
N ARG A 951 -12.68 77.89 -18.46
CA ARG A 951 -11.33 77.30 -18.56
C ARG A 951 -11.30 76.20 -17.49
N SER A 952 -10.60 75.09 -17.58
CA SER A 952 -9.86 74.39 -18.64
C SER A 952 -9.63 72.99 -18.06
N ARG A 953 -9.72 71.99 -18.93
CA ARG A 953 -9.67 70.57 -18.61
C ARG A 953 -8.22 70.11 -18.50
N SER A 954 -7.61 70.25 -17.31
CA SER A 954 -6.23 69.79 -17.08
C SER A 954 -5.86 69.42 -15.62
N GLU A 955 -6.81 69.29 -14.68
CA GLU A 955 -6.48 69.04 -13.25
C GLU A 955 -7.28 67.89 -12.61
N GLU A 956 -7.74 66.89 -13.38
CA GLU A 956 -8.59 65.81 -12.84
C GLU A 956 -7.98 64.40 -12.89
N ILE A 957 -6.65 64.29 -12.97
CA ILE A 957 -5.94 62.99 -12.91
C ILE A 957 -5.03 62.84 -11.68
N GLU A 958 -4.65 63.92 -10.98
CA GLU A 958 -3.79 63.83 -9.79
C GLU A 958 -4.53 63.70 -8.45
N GLU A 959 -5.85 63.87 -8.38
CA GLU A 959 -6.60 63.77 -7.12
C GLU A 959 -7.23 62.39 -6.84
N LYS A 960 -7.05 61.40 -7.74
CA LYS A 960 -7.59 60.02 -7.57
C LYS A 960 -6.57 58.98 -7.12
N SER A 961 -5.29 59.32 -7.10
CA SER A 961 -4.21 58.43 -6.63
C SER A 961 -3.93 58.56 -5.13
N ALA A 962 -4.23 59.73 -4.53
CA ALA A 962 -4.00 60.02 -3.11
C ALA A 962 -5.14 59.59 -2.16
N LYS A 963 -6.27 59.07 -2.68
CA LYS A 963 -7.42 58.59 -1.88
C LYS A 963 -7.55 57.07 -1.77
N ARG A 964 -6.61 56.31 -2.35
CA ARG A 964 -6.54 54.84 -2.22
C ARG A 964 -5.47 54.34 -1.24
N LEU A 965 -4.62 55.24 -0.74
CA LEU A 965 -3.56 54.96 0.24
C LEU A 965 -3.90 55.44 1.66
N ARG A 966 -5.17 55.78 1.94
CA ARG A 966 -5.65 56.24 3.26
C ARG A 966 -6.84 55.45 3.80
N SER A 967 -7.11 54.26 3.25
CA SER A 967 -8.18 53.37 3.73
C SER A 967 -7.68 51.98 4.14
N GLU A 968 -6.37 51.79 4.26
CA GLU A 968 -5.74 50.56 4.76
C GLU A 968 -5.00 50.77 6.10
N GLU A 969 -5.09 51.97 6.71
CA GLU A 969 -4.50 52.28 8.03
C GLU A 969 -5.54 52.57 9.14
N GLU A 970 -6.83 52.31 8.92
CA GLU A 970 -7.87 52.47 9.96
C GLU A 970 -8.67 51.17 10.16
N THR A 971 -7.97 50.10 10.58
CA THR A 971 -8.59 48.99 11.33
C THR A 971 -7.57 48.35 12.28
N GLN A 972 -6.88 49.19 13.05
CA GLN A 972 -6.05 48.75 14.18
C GLN A 972 -5.83 49.94 15.11
N GLU A 973 -6.87 50.32 15.86
CA GLU A 973 -6.75 51.04 17.14
C GLU A 973 -8.15 51.29 17.72
N ASN A 974 -8.58 50.33 18.56
CA ASN A 974 -9.50 50.58 19.67
C ASN A 974 -9.45 49.35 20.57
N GLN A 975 -8.36 49.23 21.33
CA GLN A 975 -8.37 48.59 22.64
C GLN A 975 -7.21 49.18 23.46
N ASP A 976 -7.62 49.82 24.55
CA ASP A 976 -6.89 50.03 25.80
C ASP A 976 -5.90 51.21 25.86
N GLN A 977 -6.48 52.38 26.18
CA GLN A 977 -5.89 53.31 27.13
C GLN A 977 -6.16 52.82 28.55
N GLU A 978 -5.12 52.46 29.31
CA GLU A 978 -4.99 52.84 30.73
C GLU A 978 -3.53 52.68 31.19
N ASP A 979 -3.08 53.72 31.87
CA ASP A 979 -1.94 53.83 32.79
C ASP A 979 -0.49 54.18 32.32
N HIS A 980 -0.11 55.38 32.80
CA HIS A 980 1.16 55.76 33.44
C HIS A 980 2.24 56.52 32.63
N ASN A 981 2.08 57.86 32.64
CA ASN A 981 3.06 58.87 33.08
C ASN A 981 4.45 58.38 33.54
N GLN A 982 5.53 58.86 32.91
CA GLN A 982 6.45 59.90 33.45
C GLN A 982 7.68 60.14 32.56
N GLU A 983 7.92 61.43 32.28
CA GLU A 983 9.20 62.16 32.24
C GLU A 983 10.45 61.53 31.56
N ASN A 984 10.94 62.16 30.47
CA ASN A 984 11.98 63.17 30.60
C ASN A 984 12.36 63.86 29.28
N GLN A 985 12.57 65.18 29.38
CA GLN A 985 13.10 66.09 28.38
C GLN A 985 14.64 66.06 28.38
N SER A 986 15.28 66.23 27.21
CA SER A 986 16.51 67.02 26.98
C SER A 986 16.81 67.05 25.46
N GLN A 987 16.67 68.21 24.81
CA GLN A 987 17.73 69.15 24.39
C GLN A 987 18.65 68.62 23.27
N GLU A 988 18.45 69.10 22.03
CA GLU A 988 19.22 70.17 21.36
C GLU A 988 20.65 69.75 20.92
N ASN A 989 20.88 69.62 19.60
CA ASN A 989 21.66 70.62 18.85
C ASN A 989 21.84 70.32 17.35
N ASN A 990 21.83 71.42 16.61
CA ASN A 990 22.15 71.67 15.20
C ASN A 990 23.40 70.97 14.65
N SER A 991 23.41 70.65 13.34
CA SER A 991 24.33 71.28 12.38
C SER A 991 23.89 71.08 10.92
N GLN A 992 24.10 72.14 10.14
CA GLN A 992 23.74 72.38 8.74
C GLN A 992 24.73 71.81 7.72
N GLU A 993 24.28 71.83 6.46
CA GLU A 993 25.03 72.12 5.22
C GLU A 993 26.01 71.08 4.65
N ASN A 994 25.69 70.55 3.46
CA ASN A 994 26.19 71.17 2.22
C ASN A 994 25.52 70.60 0.96
N GLN A 995 25.03 71.53 0.13
CA GLN A 995 24.74 71.33 -1.29
C GLN A 995 26.07 71.36 -2.07
N ASN A 996 26.13 70.67 -3.21
CA ASN A 996 26.81 71.17 -4.40
C ASN A 996 26.22 70.52 -5.66
N GLN A 997 25.67 71.39 -6.50
CA GLN A 997 25.40 71.19 -7.93
C GLN A 997 26.68 71.49 -8.74
N GLU A 998 26.58 71.22 -10.05
CA GLU A 998 27.45 71.55 -11.20
C GLU A 998 28.09 70.30 -11.82
N SER A 999 28.08 70.09 -13.13
CA SER A 999 27.45 70.77 -14.27
C SER A 999 27.69 69.90 -15.51
N MET A 1000 26.81 70.10 -16.50
CA MET A 1000 26.90 69.81 -17.94
C MET A 1000 28.32 69.72 -18.54
N GLU A 1001 28.50 68.83 -19.50
CA GLU A 1001 28.76 69.22 -20.90
C GLU A 1001 28.62 68.02 -21.86
N ASP A 1002 27.66 68.16 -22.78
CA ASP A 1002 27.50 67.40 -24.02
C ASP A 1002 28.45 67.98 -25.09
N ILE A 1003 29.08 67.12 -25.89
CA ILE A 1003 29.49 67.46 -27.26
C ILE A 1003 29.08 66.32 -28.19
N ALA A 1004 28.21 66.66 -29.13
CA ALA A 1004 27.77 65.89 -30.26
C ALA A 1004 28.65 66.15 -31.49
N GLU A 1005 28.72 65.20 -32.43
CA GLU A 1005 28.57 65.37 -33.89
C GLU A 1005 28.62 63.98 -34.57
N LYS A 1006 27.53 63.55 -35.27
CA LYS A 1006 27.29 63.54 -36.75
C LYS A 1006 28.16 62.49 -37.48
N ASP A 1007 27.67 61.58 -38.33
CA ASP A 1007 26.76 61.65 -39.51
C ASP A 1007 26.04 60.28 -39.73
N VAL A 1008 24.73 60.22 -40.03
CA VAL A 1008 24.05 60.05 -41.36
C VAL A 1008 24.36 58.76 -42.16
N GLU A 1009 23.42 57.78 -42.06
CA GLU A 1009 22.74 56.89 -43.06
C GLU A 1009 23.48 56.25 -44.29
N PRO A 1010 22.87 55.31 -45.06
CA PRO A 1010 22.29 53.99 -44.71
C PRO A 1010 22.70 52.90 -45.76
N GLU A 1011 22.28 51.63 -45.57
CA GLU A 1011 21.97 50.56 -46.58
C GLU A 1011 22.18 49.18 -45.93
N LYS A 1012 21.13 48.38 -45.66
CA LYS A 1012 20.35 47.46 -46.52
C LYS A 1012 21.15 46.29 -47.13
N SER A 1013 20.48 45.12 -47.14
CA SER A 1013 20.83 43.80 -47.70
C SER A 1013 21.76 42.93 -46.83
N ASP A 1014 21.56 41.63 -46.62
CA ASP A 1014 20.50 40.69 -46.97
C ASP A 1014 20.62 39.46 -46.04
N GLU A 1015 19.52 38.72 -45.98
CA GLU A 1015 19.29 37.34 -45.53
C GLU A 1015 20.53 36.42 -45.40
N ILE A 1016 20.61 35.70 -44.27
CA ILE A 1016 20.46 34.23 -44.11
C ILE A 1016 20.40 33.88 -42.62
#